data_AF-A0A399WX72-F1
#
_entry.id   AF-A0A399WX72-F1
#
_cell.length_a   1.000
_cell.length_b   1.000
_cell.length_c   1.000
_cell.angle_alpha   90.00
_cell.angle_beta   90.00
_cell.angle_gamma   90.00
#
_symmetry.space_group_name_H-M   'P 1'
#
loop_
_entity.id
_entity.type
_entity.pdbx_description
1 polymer ?
#
loop_
_entity_poly.entity_id
_entity_poly.type
_entity_poly.pdbx_seq_one_letter_code
_entity_poly.pdbx_strand_id
1 'polypeptide(L)'
;MPTSRLAEARSPYLRQHAEDPVDWYPWGDEAFERAAALNRPVFLSIGYSSCHWCHVMHHESFQDSEVADLLNGGFVSVKVDREEHPDVDDAYMAAVQLASGHGGWPMSLFLTPDRKPFFAATYIPREDRDRSAGFKSLLRAVRDAWTQSEADLRAAAEELSSAVRDYQEQRPAFSGKPVGVWLADRARDALLGSLDREYGGFGKGAPKFPAPEALLLLIEFALRGDEAAREGVVITLDGMARGAMHDLVGGGFHRYATDRRWFLPHFEKMLYDNGQLLAAYARADRWADDGRFAWVAARMVRWMEDELLLTNGMYASALDADSPSGEGWFYSWRHETLERLFGEKCAEFCAAFGCTREGNFFEEASGEATGRNLLRGDLQHAIRWEAELDLLRASRDTDEAPFRDDKALTSWNGLALRGLCAAGRLDEAQRLVKIVLDRPVSHLYLGDQAGGAPYLDSAQFVLGLLELCDVVQDGALRQVAAERFDGLAEGFREHGGGWNFSSDLHSPLFGKSKPAIDSSEGNAAAAAIECEIRLGKLSEAREDLEYYAGWIEAGPSMTCGLSRLILVYGEELFGGAAVRTAAGPPRAELTVEPKDVKVQGGQVEGVLKLSLPEGWKVQESLAEIDLRVDGLSVIAVESVSGANSLPTWKVLCKPPEGDEGEAEITMRLTLCSESECLPTADISCKWVWYRR
;
A
#
# COMPACT_ATOMS: atom_id res chain seq x y z
N MET A 1 6.46 21.30 -39.00
CA MET A 1 6.21 21.40 -37.56
C MET A 1 7.55 21.22 -36.87
N PRO A 2 7.92 22.02 -35.86
CA PRO A 2 9.03 21.65 -34.98
C PRO A 2 8.75 20.27 -34.39
N THR A 3 9.78 19.44 -34.20
CA THR A 3 9.64 18.17 -33.49
C THR A 3 9.26 18.47 -32.03
N SER A 4 8.16 17.88 -31.55
CA SER A 4 7.71 18.05 -30.17
C SER A 4 8.74 17.54 -29.17
N ARG A 5 8.94 18.29 -28.07
CA ARG A 5 9.86 17.89 -26.98
C ARG A 5 9.35 16.66 -26.23
N LEU A 6 8.05 16.37 -26.30
CA LEU A 6 7.44 15.25 -25.59
C LEU A 6 7.48 13.92 -26.37
N ALA A 7 7.84 13.94 -27.66
CA ALA A 7 7.82 12.76 -28.50
C ALA A 7 8.77 11.65 -28.03
N GLU A 8 9.87 12.01 -27.38
CA GLU A 8 10.88 11.09 -26.82
C GLU A 8 10.80 10.98 -25.29
N ALA A 9 9.73 11.49 -24.67
CA ALA A 9 9.53 11.39 -23.23
C ALA A 9 9.36 9.92 -22.79
N ARG A 10 9.83 9.61 -21.58
CA ARG A 10 9.71 8.29 -20.95
C ARG A 10 8.25 8.00 -20.61
N SER A 11 7.61 8.95 -19.94
CA SER A 11 6.18 8.92 -19.61
C SER A 11 5.30 8.68 -20.85
N PRO A 12 4.45 7.62 -20.82
CA PRO A 12 3.36 7.47 -21.78
C PRO A 12 2.42 8.68 -21.78
N TYR A 13 2.12 9.25 -20.61
CA TYR A 13 1.28 10.43 -20.46
C TYR A 13 1.82 11.63 -21.24
N LEU A 14 3.12 11.93 -21.11
CA LEU A 14 3.72 13.05 -21.87
C LEU A 14 3.68 12.80 -23.38
N ARG A 15 3.91 11.55 -23.82
CA ARG A 15 3.87 11.21 -25.26
C ARG A 15 2.47 11.36 -25.86
N GLN A 16 1.39 11.16 -25.09
CA GLN A 16 0.02 11.42 -25.54
C GLN A 16 -0.19 12.89 -25.97
N HIS A 17 0.60 13.82 -25.43
CA HIS A 17 0.55 15.24 -25.75
C HIS A 17 1.56 15.67 -26.83
N ALA A 18 2.31 14.74 -27.43
CA ALA A 18 3.36 15.07 -28.39
C ALA A 18 2.83 15.64 -29.71
N GLU A 19 1.60 15.30 -30.09
CA GLU A 19 0.94 15.76 -31.32
C GLU A 19 0.06 17.00 -31.11
N ASP A 20 -0.04 17.50 -29.88
CA ASP A 20 -0.83 18.68 -29.56
C ASP A 20 -0.31 19.92 -30.30
N PRO A 21 -1.19 20.86 -30.70
CA PRO A 21 -0.77 22.16 -31.24
C PRO A 21 -0.09 23.07 -30.19
N VAL A 22 -0.17 22.74 -28.90
CA VAL A 22 0.50 23.46 -27.81
C VAL A 22 2.01 23.13 -27.79
N ASP A 23 2.86 24.15 -27.66
CA ASP A 23 4.32 24.01 -27.53
C ASP A 23 4.70 23.58 -26.10
N TRP A 24 4.50 22.30 -25.80
CA TRP A 24 4.76 21.73 -24.49
C TRP A 24 6.26 21.58 -24.20
N TYR A 25 6.62 21.88 -22.95
CA TYR A 25 7.88 21.49 -22.33
C TYR A 25 7.61 20.39 -21.28
N PRO A 26 8.50 19.39 -21.14
CA PRO A 26 8.51 18.56 -19.95
C PRO A 26 8.93 19.39 -18.73
N TRP A 27 8.70 18.88 -17.52
CA TRP A 27 9.24 19.49 -16.31
C TRP A 27 10.77 19.53 -16.35
N GLY A 28 11.36 20.70 -16.13
CA GLY A 28 12.81 20.88 -16.10
C GLY A 28 13.26 22.33 -16.19
N ASP A 29 14.53 22.59 -15.91
CA ASP A 29 15.11 23.94 -15.89
C ASP A 29 14.90 24.70 -17.21
N GLU A 30 14.99 24.01 -18.36
CA GLU A 30 14.83 24.61 -19.69
C GLU A 30 13.53 25.42 -19.83
N ALA A 31 12.40 24.91 -19.33
CA ALA A 31 11.11 25.58 -19.43
C ALA A 31 11.08 26.88 -18.61
N PHE A 32 11.64 26.85 -17.40
CA PHE A 32 11.65 27.99 -16.49
C PHE A 32 12.68 29.04 -16.89
N GLU A 33 13.85 28.63 -17.38
CA GLU A 33 14.83 29.54 -17.99
C GLU A 33 14.25 30.22 -19.23
N ARG A 34 13.50 29.49 -20.06
CA ARG A 34 12.79 30.05 -21.21
C ARG A 34 11.73 31.05 -20.78
N ALA A 35 10.94 30.74 -19.76
CA ALA A 35 9.92 31.64 -19.21
C ALA A 35 10.55 32.94 -18.68
N ALA A 36 11.69 32.83 -17.98
CA ALA A 36 12.44 33.98 -17.47
C ALA A 36 13.00 34.84 -18.61
N ALA A 37 13.61 34.23 -19.62
CA ALA A 37 14.18 34.93 -20.78
C ALA A 37 13.13 35.69 -21.60
N LEU A 38 11.90 35.17 -21.66
CA LEU A 38 10.78 35.80 -22.36
C LEU A 38 9.96 36.77 -21.47
N ASN A 39 10.24 36.82 -20.16
CA ASN A 39 9.37 37.41 -19.14
C ASN A 39 7.89 37.01 -19.29
N ARG A 40 7.64 35.70 -19.40
CA ARG A 40 6.30 35.13 -19.53
C ARG A 40 5.93 34.27 -18.32
N PRO A 41 4.66 34.24 -17.92
CA PRO A 41 4.19 33.26 -16.95
C PRO A 41 4.26 31.85 -17.54
N VAL A 42 4.33 30.86 -16.64
CA VAL A 42 4.25 29.44 -16.98
C VAL A 42 2.82 28.96 -16.81
N PHE A 43 2.28 28.24 -17.79
CA PHE A 43 1.09 27.42 -17.58
C PHE A 43 1.56 25.99 -17.27
N LEU A 44 1.22 25.50 -16.08
CA LEU A 44 1.59 24.18 -15.61
C LEU A 44 0.37 23.27 -15.60
N SER A 45 0.44 22.15 -16.33
CA SER A 45 -0.57 21.10 -16.34
C SER A 45 0.01 19.80 -15.76
N ILE A 46 -0.56 19.31 -14.66
CA ILE A 46 -0.15 18.06 -14.00
C ILE A 46 -1.28 17.02 -14.11
N GLY A 47 -0.93 15.80 -14.50
CA GLY A 47 -1.86 14.67 -14.57
C GLY A 47 -1.10 13.34 -14.70
N TYR A 48 -1.81 12.28 -15.11
CA TYR A 48 -1.26 10.95 -15.37
C TYR A 48 -2.09 10.28 -16.47
N SER A 49 -1.54 9.22 -17.06
CA SER A 49 -2.06 8.56 -18.27
C SER A 49 -3.44 7.95 -18.09
N SER A 50 -3.78 7.51 -16.88
CA SER A 50 -5.04 6.80 -16.60
C SER A 50 -6.17 7.73 -16.16
N CYS A 51 -5.94 9.05 -16.13
CA CYS A 51 -6.84 10.05 -15.58
C CYS A 51 -7.95 10.45 -16.56
N HIS A 52 -9.22 10.10 -16.28
CA HIS A 52 -10.34 10.44 -17.18
C HIS A 52 -10.47 11.96 -17.44
N TRP A 53 -10.50 12.77 -16.38
CA TRP A 53 -10.63 14.23 -16.52
C TRP A 53 -9.44 14.88 -17.22
N CYS A 54 -8.27 14.23 -17.21
CA CYS A 54 -7.10 14.67 -17.94
C CYS A 54 -7.29 14.49 -19.44
N HIS A 55 -7.90 13.37 -19.87
CA HIS A 55 -8.29 13.11 -21.26
C HIS A 55 -9.39 14.06 -21.72
N VAL A 56 -10.41 14.31 -20.89
CA VAL A 56 -11.45 15.30 -21.19
C VAL A 56 -10.82 16.67 -21.48
N MET A 57 -9.93 17.14 -20.60
CA MET A 57 -9.26 18.43 -20.81
C MET A 57 -8.32 18.42 -22.02
N HIS A 58 -7.65 17.30 -22.29
CA HIS A 58 -6.82 17.12 -23.49
C HIS A 58 -7.61 17.31 -24.77
N HIS A 59 -8.69 16.54 -24.93
CA HIS A 59 -9.54 16.58 -26.12
C HIS A 59 -10.28 17.90 -26.29
N GLU A 60 -10.84 18.44 -25.21
CA GLU A 60 -11.63 19.67 -25.29
C GLU A 60 -10.76 20.90 -25.52
N SER A 61 -9.59 20.98 -24.88
CA SER A 61 -8.80 22.21 -24.78
C SER A 61 -7.42 22.13 -25.44
N PHE A 62 -6.59 21.12 -25.15
CA PHE A 62 -5.20 21.14 -25.62
C PHE A 62 -5.05 20.77 -27.11
N GLN A 63 -6.04 20.07 -27.68
CA GLN A 63 -6.13 19.81 -29.13
C GLN A 63 -6.78 20.96 -29.93
N ASP A 64 -7.36 21.95 -29.25
CA ASP A 64 -8.03 23.09 -29.89
C ASP A 64 -7.01 24.16 -30.32
N SER A 65 -7.03 24.52 -31.61
CA SER A 65 -6.06 25.47 -32.17
C SER A 65 -6.15 26.87 -31.58
N GLU A 66 -7.35 27.34 -31.19
CA GLU A 66 -7.52 28.66 -30.59
C GLU A 66 -6.91 28.69 -29.19
N VAL A 67 -7.11 27.63 -28.40
CA VAL A 67 -6.49 27.48 -27.08
C VAL A 67 -4.96 27.40 -27.22
N ALA A 68 -4.45 26.64 -28.19
CA ALA A 68 -3.02 26.55 -28.44
C ALA A 68 -2.40 27.88 -28.85
N ASP A 69 -3.06 28.67 -29.70
CA ASP A 69 -2.60 30.01 -30.07
C ASP A 69 -2.54 30.95 -28.85
N LEU A 70 -3.52 30.87 -27.94
CA LEU A 70 -3.51 31.62 -26.68
C LEU A 70 -2.36 31.19 -25.76
N LEU A 71 -2.13 29.89 -25.61
CA LEU A 71 -1.04 29.34 -24.79
C LEU A 71 0.33 29.71 -25.37
N ASN A 72 0.59 29.35 -26.63
CA ASN A 72 1.86 29.62 -27.32
C ASN A 72 2.16 31.13 -27.42
N GLY A 73 1.10 31.94 -27.53
CA GLY A 73 1.15 33.40 -27.59
C GLY A 73 1.31 34.12 -26.24
N GLY A 74 1.04 33.47 -25.11
CA GLY A 74 1.06 34.12 -23.79
C GLY A 74 1.99 33.49 -22.74
N PHE A 75 2.33 32.21 -22.90
CA PHE A 75 2.87 31.40 -21.80
C PHE A 75 4.07 30.58 -22.26
N VAL A 76 4.78 29.99 -21.30
CA VAL A 76 5.55 28.76 -21.51
C VAL A 76 4.74 27.63 -20.90
N SER A 77 4.32 26.66 -21.71
CA SER A 77 3.44 25.57 -21.26
C SER A 77 4.26 24.37 -20.83
N VAL A 78 4.05 23.90 -19.60
CA VAL A 78 4.75 22.76 -18.99
C VAL A 78 3.76 21.65 -18.70
N LYS A 79 4.10 20.43 -19.14
CA LYS A 79 3.33 19.22 -18.90
C LYS A 79 4.10 18.29 -17.96
N VAL A 80 3.43 17.77 -16.94
CA VAL A 80 4.03 16.93 -15.90
C VAL A 80 3.21 15.68 -15.70
N ASP A 81 3.90 14.54 -15.71
CA ASP A 81 3.37 13.28 -15.21
C ASP A 81 3.63 13.20 -13.69
N ARG A 82 2.56 13.17 -12.89
CA ARG A 82 2.67 13.05 -11.43
C ARG A 82 3.39 11.79 -10.99
N GLU A 83 3.34 10.73 -11.79
CA GLU A 83 3.98 9.46 -11.48
C GLU A 83 5.50 9.54 -11.68
N GLU A 84 6.00 10.42 -12.56
CA GLU A 84 7.44 10.67 -12.70
C GLU A 84 7.95 11.74 -11.71
N HIS A 85 7.07 12.67 -11.30
CA HIS A 85 7.40 13.80 -10.43
C HIS A 85 6.40 13.96 -9.26
N PRO A 86 6.33 12.99 -8.32
CA PRO A 86 5.39 13.06 -7.21
C PRO A 86 5.68 14.21 -6.22
N ASP A 87 6.92 14.69 -6.12
CA ASP A 87 7.26 15.89 -5.33
C ASP A 87 6.66 17.17 -5.90
N VAL A 88 6.67 17.29 -7.23
CA VAL A 88 6.05 18.39 -7.97
C VAL A 88 4.53 18.32 -7.79
N ASP A 89 3.95 17.13 -7.95
CA ASP A 89 2.52 16.88 -7.73
C ASP A 89 2.10 17.28 -6.31
N ASP A 90 2.78 16.80 -5.28
CA ASP A 90 2.50 17.08 -3.87
C ASP A 90 2.52 18.60 -3.56
N ALA A 91 3.55 19.31 -4.02
CA ALA A 91 3.70 20.74 -3.77
C ALA A 91 2.59 21.57 -4.43
N TYR A 92 2.22 21.24 -5.67
CA TYR A 92 1.19 21.99 -6.38
C TYR A 92 -0.23 21.53 -6.02
N MET A 93 -0.43 20.28 -5.61
CA MET A 93 -1.70 19.82 -5.04
C MET A 93 -2.01 20.56 -3.73
N ALA A 94 -1.00 20.78 -2.86
CA ALA A 94 -1.15 21.62 -1.69
C ALA A 94 -1.56 23.06 -2.07
N ALA A 95 -0.99 23.63 -3.13
CA ALA A 95 -1.40 24.94 -3.62
C ALA A 95 -2.85 24.97 -4.12
N VAL A 96 -3.30 23.95 -4.84
CA VAL A 96 -4.69 23.81 -5.31
C VAL A 96 -5.65 23.67 -4.13
N GLN A 97 -5.31 22.85 -3.14
CA GLN A 97 -6.14 22.64 -1.93
C GLN A 97 -6.26 23.91 -1.09
N LEU A 98 -5.17 24.68 -0.91
CA LEU A 98 -5.21 25.96 -0.21
C LEU A 98 -6.01 27.01 -0.98
N ALA A 99 -5.95 27.02 -2.32
CA ALA A 99 -6.66 27.99 -3.14
C ALA A 99 -8.16 27.70 -3.28
N SER A 100 -8.55 26.42 -3.39
CA SER A 100 -9.93 26.02 -3.74
C SER A 100 -10.67 25.24 -2.65
N GLY A 101 -9.97 24.77 -1.61
CA GLY A 101 -10.53 23.94 -0.54
C GLY A 101 -10.71 22.46 -0.90
N HIS A 102 -10.43 22.08 -2.14
CA HIS A 102 -10.45 20.69 -2.61
C HIS A 102 -9.27 20.43 -3.57
N GLY A 103 -8.99 19.17 -3.86
CA GLY A 103 -7.92 18.75 -4.78
C GLY A 103 -8.45 17.85 -5.88
N GLY A 104 -7.61 17.56 -6.87
CA GLY A 104 -7.93 16.64 -7.96
C GLY A 104 -7.11 16.91 -9.22
N TRP A 105 -7.12 15.94 -10.12
CA TRP A 105 -6.47 16.04 -11.43
C TRP A 105 -7.52 16.20 -12.54
N PRO A 106 -7.17 16.84 -13.67
CA PRO A 106 -5.89 17.51 -13.95
C PRO A 106 -5.73 18.76 -13.10
N MET A 107 -4.49 19.10 -12.74
CA MET A 107 -4.20 20.41 -12.13
C MET A 107 -3.81 21.41 -13.21
N SER A 108 -4.38 22.61 -13.12
CA SER A 108 -4.17 23.74 -14.04
C SER A 108 -3.67 24.94 -13.24
N LEU A 109 -2.38 25.23 -13.32
CA LEU A 109 -1.75 26.29 -12.53
C LEU A 109 -1.10 27.34 -13.42
N PHE A 110 -1.05 28.58 -12.94
CA PHE A 110 -0.22 29.63 -13.51
C PHE A 110 0.86 30.03 -12.54
N LEU A 111 2.10 29.97 -13.02
CA LEU A 111 3.29 30.20 -12.22
C LEU A 111 4.08 31.38 -12.73
N THR A 112 4.84 31.99 -11.83
CA THR A 112 5.96 32.85 -12.19
C THR A 112 7.12 32.02 -12.77
N PRO A 113 8.08 32.65 -13.48
CA PRO A 113 9.29 31.96 -13.96
C PRO A 113 10.13 31.29 -12.85
N ASP A 114 9.99 31.70 -11.59
CA ASP A 114 10.63 31.10 -10.41
C ASP A 114 9.80 29.97 -9.77
N ARG A 115 8.91 29.32 -10.54
CA ARG A 115 8.10 28.14 -10.16
C ARG A 115 7.01 28.41 -9.12
N LYS A 116 6.72 29.65 -8.77
CA LYS A 116 5.75 29.96 -7.71
C LYS A 116 4.34 30.12 -8.29
N PRO A 117 3.33 29.40 -7.77
CA PRO A 117 1.96 29.50 -8.27
C PRO A 117 1.32 30.80 -7.79
N PHE A 118 0.68 31.55 -8.68
CA PHE A 118 -0.20 32.67 -8.32
C PHE A 118 -1.68 32.38 -8.62
N PHE A 119 -1.97 31.28 -9.32
CA PHE A 119 -3.31 30.76 -9.54
C PHE A 119 -3.24 29.24 -9.63
N ALA A 120 -4.22 28.56 -9.04
CA ALA A 120 -4.31 27.12 -9.01
C ALA A 120 -5.78 26.67 -9.11
N ALA A 121 -6.04 25.71 -9.99
CA ALA A 121 -7.35 25.08 -10.18
C ALA A 121 -7.18 23.63 -10.62
N THR A 122 -8.28 22.89 -10.69
CA THR A 122 -8.32 21.53 -11.26
C THR A 122 -8.70 21.58 -12.74
N TYR A 123 -9.76 20.86 -13.14
CA TYR A 123 -10.33 20.92 -14.48
C TYR A 123 -10.97 22.29 -14.74
N ILE A 124 -10.69 22.86 -15.93
CA ILE A 124 -11.26 24.12 -16.40
C ILE A 124 -11.89 23.87 -17.77
N PRO A 125 -13.21 24.10 -17.94
CA PRO A 125 -13.87 23.89 -19.23
C PRO A 125 -13.33 24.85 -20.29
N ARG A 126 -13.29 24.42 -21.56
CA ARG A 126 -12.77 25.26 -22.65
C ARG A 126 -13.46 26.63 -22.72
N GLU A 127 -14.79 26.62 -22.70
CA GLU A 127 -15.65 27.79 -22.86
C GLU A 127 -16.21 28.26 -21.51
N ASP A 128 -16.64 29.54 -21.48
CA ASP A 128 -17.32 30.11 -20.33
C ASP A 128 -18.60 29.33 -20.00
N ARG A 129 -18.81 29.08 -18.71
CA ARG A 129 -20.08 28.56 -18.17
C ARG A 129 -20.76 29.68 -17.39
N ASP A 130 -22.07 29.56 -17.16
CA ASP A 130 -22.91 30.62 -16.57
C ASP A 130 -22.36 31.33 -15.32
N ARG A 131 -21.48 30.68 -14.54
CA ARG A 131 -20.91 31.20 -13.29
C ARG A 131 -19.38 31.16 -13.20
N SER A 132 -18.68 30.75 -14.25
CA SER A 132 -17.23 30.57 -14.21
C SER A 132 -16.60 30.84 -15.58
N ALA A 133 -15.51 31.61 -15.57
CA ALA A 133 -14.70 31.80 -16.77
C ALA A 133 -14.16 30.45 -17.25
N GLY A 134 -14.28 30.19 -18.55
CA GLY A 134 -13.66 29.08 -19.22
C GLY A 134 -12.18 29.35 -19.46
N PHE A 135 -11.49 28.33 -19.95
CA PHE A 135 -10.05 28.32 -20.10
C PHE A 135 -9.58 29.43 -21.05
N LYS A 136 -10.27 29.68 -22.16
CA LYS A 136 -9.93 30.78 -23.09
C LYS A 136 -9.99 32.15 -22.42
N SER A 137 -11.03 32.42 -21.66
CA SER A 137 -11.21 33.69 -20.95
C SER A 137 -10.17 33.86 -19.86
N LEU A 138 -9.86 32.79 -19.13
CA LEU A 138 -8.82 32.77 -18.10
C LEU A 138 -7.43 33.04 -18.69
N LEU A 139 -7.06 32.40 -19.79
CA LEU A 139 -5.77 32.63 -20.47
C LEU A 139 -5.58 34.09 -20.87
N ARG A 140 -6.62 34.73 -21.42
CA ARG A 140 -6.59 36.16 -21.76
C ARG A 140 -6.44 37.04 -20.52
N ALA A 141 -7.23 36.77 -19.47
CA ALA A 141 -7.19 37.52 -18.23
C ALA A 141 -5.82 37.44 -17.53
N VAL A 142 -5.22 36.25 -17.45
CA VAL A 142 -3.90 36.06 -16.84
C VAL A 142 -2.81 36.77 -17.64
N ARG A 143 -2.83 36.67 -18.98
CA ARG A 143 -1.86 37.36 -19.84
C ARG A 143 -1.94 38.89 -19.67
N ASP A 144 -3.16 39.42 -19.65
CA ASP A 144 -3.38 40.86 -19.51
C ASP A 144 -2.95 41.33 -18.10
N ALA A 145 -3.27 40.57 -17.05
CA ALA A 145 -2.82 40.83 -15.68
C ALA A 145 -1.29 40.75 -15.54
N TRP A 146 -0.62 39.80 -16.21
CA TRP A 146 0.84 39.73 -16.21
C TRP A 146 1.49 40.96 -16.83
N THR A 147 0.86 41.54 -17.86
CA THR A 147 1.37 42.75 -18.52
C THR A 147 1.09 44.02 -17.72
N GLN A 148 -0.06 44.09 -17.05
CA GLN A 148 -0.54 45.31 -16.39
C GLN A 148 -0.18 45.38 -14.89
N SER A 149 -0.07 44.23 -14.24
CA SER A 149 0.01 44.06 -12.79
C SER A 149 0.97 42.94 -12.38
N GLU A 150 2.11 42.79 -13.08
CA GLU A 150 3.11 41.75 -12.81
C GLU A 150 3.52 41.69 -11.32
N ALA A 151 3.71 42.85 -10.70
CA ALA A 151 4.10 42.95 -9.30
C ALA A 151 3.07 42.34 -8.34
N ASP A 152 1.77 42.53 -8.61
CA ASP A 152 0.70 41.99 -7.79
C ASP A 152 0.63 40.47 -7.93
N LEU A 153 0.81 39.94 -9.15
CA LEU A 153 0.86 38.48 -9.37
C LEU A 153 2.07 37.83 -8.71
N ARG A 154 3.24 38.48 -8.72
CA ARG A 154 4.43 38.00 -8.00
C ARG A 154 4.24 38.03 -6.48
N ALA A 155 3.56 39.05 -5.96
CA ALA A 155 3.23 39.11 -4.54
C ALA A 155 2.27 37.98 -4.13
N ALA A 156 1.22 37.75 -4.92
CA ALA A 156 0.32 36.61 -4.73
C ALA A 156 1.05 35.26 -4.84
N ALA A 157 2.03 35.15 -5.75
CA ALA A 157 2.85 33.96 -5.88
C ALA A 157 3.69 33.66 -4.63
N GLU A 158 4.28 34.70 -4.04
CA GLU A 158 5.05 34.58 -2.81
C GLU A 158 4.17 34.21 -1.62
N GLU A 159 2.99 34.83 -1.50
CA GLU A 159 2.02 34.53 -0.45
C GLU A 159 1.56 33.07 -0.50
N LEU A 160 1.12 32.59 -1.67
CA LEU A 160 0.67 31.22 -1.84
C LEU A 160 1.82 30.22 -1.61
N SER A 161 3.02 30.50 -2.12
CA SER A 161 4.19 29.65 -1.91
C SER A 161 4.60 29.56 -0.44
N SER A 162 4.50 30.67 0.31
CA SER A 162 4.75 30.66 1.75
C SER A 162 3.67 29.88 2.50
N ALA A 163 2.40 30.03 2.12
CA ALA A 163 1.32 29.27 2.71
C ALA A 163 1.49 27.75 2.48
N VAL A 164 1.94 27.33 1.30
CA VAL A 164 2.23 25.91 1.03
C VAL A 164 3.40 25.41 1.87
N ARG A 165 4.49 26.18 1.94
CA ARG A 165 5.64 25.83 2.79
C ARG A 165 5.23 25.65 4.24
N ASP A 166 4.50 26.61 4.78
CA ASP A 166 4.00 26.55 6.16
C ASP A 166 3.08 25.33 6.33
N TYR A 167 2.17 25.07 5.38
CA TYR A 167 1.28 23.90 5.43
C TYR A 167 2.04 22.56 5.42
N GLN A 168 3.08 22.42 4.59
CA GLN A 168 3.83 21.18 4.44
C GLN A 168 4.84 20.94 5.58
N GLU A 169 5.46 22.01 6.09
CA GLU A 169 6.56 21.90 7.07
C GLU A 169 6.10 22.10 8.52
N GLN A 170 4.94 22.72 8.74
CA GLN A 170 4.42 22.96 10.08
C GLN A 170 3.98 21.66 10.74
N ARG A 171 4.60 21.38 11.89
CA ARG A 171 4.22 20.26 12.76
C ARG A 171 3.08 20.70 13.67
N PRO A 172 1.93 19.99 13.68
CA PRO A 172 0.90 20.24 14.66
C PRO A 172 1.44 20.08 16.08
N ALA A 173 1.00 20.95 16.99
CA ALA A 173 1.40 20.85 18.40
C ALA A 173 0.86 19.55 19.01
N PHE A 174 1.74 18.80 19.66
CA PHE A 174 1.36 17.60 20.41
C PHE A 174 0.98 17.97 21.85
N SER A 175 0.00 17.27 22.44
CA SER A 175 -0.47 17.54 23.81
C SER A 175 0.57 17.33 24.92
N GLY A 176 1.72 16.73 24.59
CA GLY A 176 2.80 16.44 25.55
C GLY A 176 2.54 15.22 26.42
N LYS A 177 1.45 14.49 26.20
CA LYS A 177 1.24 13.15 26.79
C LYS A 177 2.29 12.18 26.24
N PRO A 178 2.69 11.13 26.98
CA PRO A 178 3.53 10.09 26.39
C PRO A 178 2.88 9.49 25.13
N VAL A 179 3.65 9.31 24.07
CA VAL A 179 3.21 8.56 22.87
C VAL A 179 2.88 7.14 23.29
N GLY A 180 1.75 6.61 22.82
CA GLY A 180 1.30 5.27 23.18
C GLY A 180 -0.04 4.90 22.54
N VAL A 181 -0.52 3.70 22.85
CA VAL A 181 -1.68 3.03 22.22
C VAL A 181 -2.94 3.90 22.17
N TRP A 182 -3.11 4.84 23.10
CA TRP A 182 -4.25 5.78 23.10
C TRP A 182 -4.37 6.61 21.80
N LEU A 183 -3.27 6.84 21.07
CA LEU A 183 -3.30 7.51 19.76
C LEU A 183 -3.98 6.62 18.71
N ALA A 184 -3.64 5.33 18.69
CA ALA A 184 -4.28 4.36 17.82
C ALA A 184 -5.76 4.15 18.19
N ASP A 185 -6.11 4.15 19.48
CA ASP A 185 -7.50 4.09 19.93
C ASP A 185 -8.32 5.28 19.41
N ARG A 186 -7.75 6.49 19.40
CA ARG A 186 -8.40 7.67 18.82
C ARG A 186 -8.61 7.53 17.31
N ALA A 187 -7.66 6.95 16.59
CA ALA A 187 -7.79 6.66 15.16
C ALA A 187 -8.92 5.66 14.90
N ARG A 188 -8.95 4.55 15.66
CA ARG A 188 -10.07 3.59 15.62
C ARG A 188 -11.41 4.27 15.85
N ASP A 189 -11.54 5.04 16.94
CA ASP A 189 -12.81 5.67 17.31
C ASP A 189 -13.28 6.66 16.26
N ALA A 190 -12.36 7.44 15.66
CA ALA A 190 -12.65 8.34 14.57
C ALA A 190 -13.12 7.59 13.31
N LEU A 191 -12.43 6.50 12.94
CA LEU A 191 -12.82 5.66 11.80
C LEU A 191 -14.20 5.04 12.00
N LEU A 192 -14.45 4.38 13.14
CA LEU A 192 -15.73 3.76 13.45
C LEU A 192 -16.86 4.79 13.57
N GLY A 193 -16.57 6.01 14.03
CA GLY A 193 -17.52 7.12 14.06
C GLY A 193 -17.88 7.67 12.68
N SER A 194 -17.02 7.44 11.67
CA SER A 194 -17.22 7.86 10.28
C SER A 194 -17.67 6.73 9.35
N LEU A 195 -17.74 5.49 9.85
CA LEU A 195 -18.13 4.30 9.09
C LEU A 195 -19.56 4.43 8.55
N ASP A 196 -19.71 4.21 7.25
CA ASP A 196 -21.01 4.01 6.63
C ASP A 196 -21.48 2.57 6.91
N ARG A 197 -22.38 2.41 7.89
CA ARG A 197 -22.90 1.09 8.29
C ARG A 197 -23.81 0.43 7.26
N GLU A 198 -24.27 1.16 6.24
CA GLU A 198 -25.16 0.63 5.20
C GLU A 198 -24.38 0.06 4.02
N TYR A 199 -23.36 0.79 3.55
CA TYR A 199 -22.58 0.40 2.37
C TYR A 199 -21.09 0.15 2.66
N GLY A 200 -20.64 0.27 3.92
CA GLY A 200 -19.23 0.16 4.31
C GLY A 200 -18.39 1.36 3.89
N GLY A 201 -17.11 1.45 4.24
CA GLY A 201 -16.25 2.59 3.94
C GLY A 201 -16.44 3.78 4.87
N PHE A 202 -15.63 4.82 4.70
CA PHE A 202 -15.52 5.92 5.64
C PHE A 202 -16.00 7.24 5.02
N GLY A 203 -16.67 8.07 5.82
CA GLY A 203 -17.25 9.34 5.38
C GLY A 203 -18.75 9.25 5.06
N LYS A 204 -19.37 10.40 4.81
CA LYS A 204 -20.85 10.54 4.73
C LYS A 204 -21.43 10.62 3.32
N GLY A 205 -20.63 10.50 2.27
CA GLY A 205 -21.08 10.81 0.91
C GLY A 205 -20.21 10.23 -0.19
N ALA A 206 -20.35 10.82 -1.37
CA ALA A 206 -19.57 10.52 -2.56
C ALA A 206 -18.65 11.70 -2.93
N PRO A 207 -17.55 11.48 -3.66
CA PRO A 207 -17.01 10.17 -4.07
C PRO A 207 -16.50 9.35 -2.88
N LYS A 208 -16.27 8.05 -3.09
CA LYS A 208 -15.91 7.09 -2.06
C LYS A 208 -14.66 6.30 -2.43
N PHE A 209 -13.65 6.38 -1.58
CA PHE A 209 -12.34 5.76 -1.77
C PHE A 209 -12.15 4.54 -0.86
N PRO A 210 -11.38 3.51 -1.29
CA PRO A 210 -11.16 2.28 -0.51
C PRO A 210 -10.49 2.47 0.87
N ALA A 211 -9.67 3.51 1.04
CA ALA A 211 -8.90 3.82 2.25
C ALA A 211 -8.16 2.60 2.87
N PRO A 212 -7.19 1.98 2.17
CA PRO A 212 -6.56 0.74 2.61
C PRO A 212 -5.83 0.84 3.96
N GLU A 213 -5.13 1.94 4.26
CA GLU A 213 -4.44 2.11 5.55
C GLU A 213 -5.41 2.13 6.74
N ALA A 214 -6.61 2.70 6.56
CA ALA A 214 -7.66 2.65 7.56
C ALA A 214 -8.17 1.22 7.79
N LEU A 215 -8.35 0.44 6.71
CA LEU A 215 -8.72 -0.97 6.79
C LEU A 215 -7.65 -1.80 7.49
N LEU A 216 -6.37 -1.59 7.15
CA LEU A 216 -5.25 -2.30 7.77
C LEU A 216 -5.13 -1.98 9.27
N LEU A 217 -5.37 -0.75 9.69
CA LEU A 217 -5.45 -0.40 11.11
C LEU A 217 -6.60 -1.11 11.83
N LEU A 218 -7.81 -1.11 11.26
CA LEU A 218 -8.95 -1.79 11.86
C LEU A 218 -8.78 -3.33 11.88
N ILE A 219 -8.10 -3.91 10.89
CA ILE A 219 -7.69 -5.32 10.86
C ILE A 219 -6.80 -5.64 12.06
N GLU A 220 -5.83 -4.78 12.40
CA GLU A 220 -4.98 -4.96 13.59
C GLU A 220 -5.79 -4.92 14.90
N PHE A 221 -6.80 -4.05 15.00
CA PHE A 221 -7.73 -4.04 16.15
C PHE A 221 -8.59 -5.30 16.20
N ALA A 222 -9.13 -5.74 15.06
CA ALA A 222 -9.97 -6.94 14.96
C ALA A 222 -9.20 -8.22 15.37
N LEU A 223 -7.91 -8.31 14.99
CA LEU A 223 -7.01 -9.39 15.42
C LEU A 223 -6.77 -9.41 16.93
N ARG A 224 -6.88 -8.27 17.59
CA ARG A 224 -6.78 -8.10 19.05
C ARG A 224 -8.13 -8.26 19.78
N GLY A 225 -9.18 -8.65 19.07
CA GLY A 225 -10.50 -8.94 19.63
C GLY A 225 -11.50 -7.77 19.61
N ASP A 226 -11.21 -6.69 18.87
CA ASP A 226 -12.17 -5.60 18.69
C ASP A 226 -13.25 -5.96 17.66
N GLU A 227 -14.43 -6.37 18.15
CA GLU A 227 -15.57 -6.77 17.31
C GLU A 227 -16.13 -5.61 16.47
N ALA A 228 -16.05 -4.36 16.94
CA ALA A 228 -16.54 -3.21 16.18
C ALA A 228 -15.62 -2.90 15.00
N ALA A 229 -14.30 -3.01 15.20
CA ALA A 229 -13.32 -2.95 14.12
C ALA A 229 -13.54 -4.09 13.10
N ARG A 230 -13.78 -5.32 13.58
CA ARG A 230 -14.09 -6.46 12.73
C ARG A 230 -15.33 -6.21 11.87
N GLU A 231 -16.43 -5.76 12.46
CA GLU A 231 -17.67 -5.40 11.75
C GLU A 231 -17.40 -4.33 10.68
N GLY A 232 -16.65 -3.28 11.03
CA GLY A 232 -16.30 -2.20 10.10
C GLY A 232 -15.49 -2.67 8.90
N VAL A 233 -14.51 -3.55 9.11
CA VAL A 233 -13.73 -4.16 8.02
C VAL A 233 -14.64 -5.01 7.14
N VAL A 234 -15.44 -5.89 7.71
CA VAL A 234 -16.31 -6.81 6.95
C VAL A 234 -17.30 -6.04 6.08
N ILE A 235 -18.04 -5.08 6.65
CA ILE A 235 -19.03 -4.29 5.89
C ILE A 235 -18.35 -3.51 4.76
N THR A 236 -17.15 -2.97 5.00
CA THR A 236 -16.40 -2.21 3.98
C THR A 236 -15.90 -3.08 2.84
N LEU A 237 -15.26 -4.21 3.14
CA LEU A 237 -14.77 -5.14 2.13
C LEU A 237 -15.93 -5.77 1.34
N ASP A 238 -16.99 -6.22 2.02
CA ASP A 238 -18.20 -6.71 1.34
C ASP A 238 -18.82 -5.63 0.45
N GLY A 239 -18.98 -4.40 0.96
CA GLY A 239 -19.56 -3.29 0.22
C GLY A 239 -18.82 -2.98 -1.08
N MET A 240 -17.49 -2.89 -1.02
CA MET A 240 -16.66 -2.66 -2.20
C MET A 240 -16.73 -3.82 -3.19
N ALA A 241 -16.60 -5.06 -2.72
CA ALA A 241 -16.52 -6.24 -3.59
C ALA A 241 -17.84 -6.61 -4.27
N ARG A 242 -18.98 -6.19 -3.69
CA ARG A 242 -20.33 -6.41 -4.23
C ARG A 242 -20.76 -5.32 -5.23
N GLY A 243 -20.18 -4.13 -5.14
CA GLY A 243 -20.37 -3.04 -6.09
C GLY A 243 -19.61 -3.27 -7.39
N ALA A 244 -19.85 -2.46 -8.43
CA ALA A 244 -19.07 -2.55 -9.67
C ALA A 244 -17.67 -1.94 -9.53
N MET A 245 -17.36 -1.35 -8.37
CA MET A 245 -16.02 -0.96 -7.95
C MET A 245 -15.01 -2.11 -8.02
N HIS A 246 -15.44 -3.33 -7.73
CA HIS A 246 -14.68 -4.55 -8.01
C HIS A 246 -15.13 -5.10 -9.36
N ASP A 247 -14.17 -5.29 -10.28
CA ASP A 247 -14.47 -5.96 -11.54
C ASP A 247 -14.72 -7.45 -11.28
N LEU A 248 -15.99 -7.82 -11.08
CA LEU A 248 -16.41 -9.20 -10.84
C LEU A 248 -16.00 -10.15 -11.97
N VAL A 249 -15.70 -9.66 -13.17
CA VAL A 249 -15.36 -10.47 -14.35
C VAL A 249 -13.85 -10.64 -14.48
N GLY A 250 -13.10 -9.53 -14.55
CA GLY A 250 -11.64 -9.55 -14.72
C GLY A 250 -10.86 -9.72 -13.42
N GLY A 251 -11.42 -9.24 -12.30
CA GLY A 251 -10.70 -9.02 -11.05
C GLY A 251 -10.10 -7.62 -10.97
N GLY A 252 -9.58 -7.28 -9.79
CA GLY A 252 -9.05 -5.96 -9.49
C GLY A 252 -10.14 -4.93 -9.17
N PHE A 253 -9.75 -3.93 -8.40
CA PHE A 253 -10.57 -2.80 -7.99
C PHE A 253 -10.24 -1.59 -8.84
N HIS A 254 -11.28 -0.84 -9.17
CA HIS A 254 -11.17 0.52 -9.69
C HIS A 254 -10.71 1.48 -8.57
N ARG A 255 -10.35 2.72 -8.92
CA ARG A 255 -9.73 3.66 -7.96
C ARG A 255 -10.70 4.20 -6.92
N TYR A 256 -11.89 4.61 -7.34
CA TYR A 256 -12.95 5.06 -6.44
C TYR A 256 -14.33 4.98 -7.08
N ALA A 257 -15.38 5.04 -6.26
CA ALA A 257 -16.75 5.14 -6.72
C ALA A 257 -17.26 6.58 -6.66
N THR A 258 -18.01 7.02 -7.67
CA THR A 258 -18.65 8.33 -7.77
C THR A 258 -19.94 8.41 -6.95
N ASP A 259 -20.37 7.28 -6.40
CA ASP A 259 -21.55 7.17 -5.55
C ASP A 259 -21.26 6.46 -4.21
N ARG A 260 -22.15 6.67 -3.23
CA ARG A 260 -22.03 6.12 -1.87
C ARG A 260 -22.09 4.59 -1.82
N ARG A 261 -22.68 3.92 -2.82
CA ARG A 261 -23.00 2.49 -2.83
C ARG A 261 -21.93 1.62 -3.50
N TRP A 262 -20.79 2.20 -3.90
CA TRP A 262 -19.73 1.52 -4.65
C TRP A 262 -20.19 1.01 -6.03
N PHE A 263 -21.23 1.62 -6.61
CA PHE A 263 -21.84 1.13 -7.83
C PHE A 263 -21.18 1.66 -9.10
N LEU A 264 -21.00 2.97 -9.23
CA LEU A 264 -20.42 3.60 -10.41
C LEU A 264 -18.96 3.96 -10.11
N PRO A 265 -17.96 3.24 -10.68
CA PRO A 265 -16.56 3.59 -10.51
C PRO A 265 -16.15 4.73 -11.45
N HIS A 266 -15.04 5.41 -11.12
CA HIS A 266 -14.12 5.84 -12.17
C HIS A 266 -13.22 4.68 -12.51
N PHE A 267 -13.12 4.34 -13.80
CA PHE A 267 -12.71 3.00 -14.22
C PHE A 267 -11.19 2.76 -14.19
N GLU A 268 -10.41 3.73 -13.71
CA GLU A 268 -8.97 3.61 -13.46
C GLU A 268 -8.71 2.43 -12.54
N LYS A 269 -7.74 1.56 -12.88
CA LYS A 269 -7.29 0.51 -11.97
C LYS A 269 -5.80 0.68 -11.67
N MET A 270 -5.50 0.98 -10.41
CA MET A 270 -4.15 1.32 -9.98
C MET A 270 -3.51 0.17 -9.19
N LEU A 271 -2.21 -0.09 -9.42
CA LEU A 271 -1.47 -1.13 -8.72
C LEU A 271 -1.41 -0.87 -7.21
N TYR A 272 -1.21 0.39 -6.78
CA TYR A 272 -1.09 0.72 -5.35
C TYR A 272 -2.38 0.44 -4.57
N ASP A 273 -3.55 0.69 -5.17
CA ASP A 273 -4.85 0.42 -4.55
C ASP A 273 -5.02 -1.09 -4.39
N ASN A 274 -4.78 -1.83 -5.48
CA ASN A 274 -4.95 -3.27 -5.52
C ASN A 274 -3.93 -4.03 -4.65
N GLY A 275 -2.68 -3.57 -4.59
CA GLY A 275 -1.65 -4.17 -3.74
C GLY A 275 -2.01 -4.09 -2.25
N GLN A 276 -2.48 -2.92 -1.81
CA GLN A 276 -2.91 -2.73 -0.42
C GLN A 276 -4.22 -3.45 -0.12
N LEU A 277 -5.21 -3.40 -1.03
CA LEU A 277 -6.47 -4.12 -0.86
C LEU A 277 -6.24 -5.63 -0.84
N LEU A 278 -5.30 -6.16 -1.61
CA LEU A 278 -4.95 -7.58 -1.56
C LEU A 278 -4.48 -7.98 -0.16
N ALA A 279 -3.65 -7.15 0.48
CA ALA A 279 -3.25 -7.36 1.87
C ALA A 279 -4.46 -7.32 2.83
N ALA A 280 -5.39 -6.37 2.62
CA ALA A 280 -6.58 -6.25 3.46
C ALA A 280 -7.52 -7.46 3.34
N TYR A 281 -7.87 -7.89 2.12
CA TYR A 281 -8.70 -9.07 1.88
C TYR A 281 -8.04 -10.34 2.41
N ALA A 282 -6.75 -10.55 2.13
CA ALA A 282 -6.02 -11.73 2.60
C ALA A 282 -5.92 -11.81 4.13
N ARG A 283 -5.74 -10.67 4.81
CA ARG A 283 -5.70 -10.63 6.29
C ARG A 283 -7.09 -10.82 6.89
N ALA A 284 -8.12 -10.21 6.32
CA ALA A 284 -9.49 -10.33 6.81
C ALA A 284 -10.09 -11.73 6.61
N ASP A 285 -9.64 -12.49 5.60
CA ASP A 285 -10.09 -13.86 5.34
C ASP A 285 -9.85 -14.80 6.54
N ARG A 286 -8.84 -14.52 7.37
CA ARG A 286 -8.49 -15.29 8.57
C ARG A 286 -9.61 -15.40 9.61
N TRP A 287 -10.63 -14.55 9.54
CA TRP A 287 -11.79 -14.57 10.44
C TRP A 287 -13.14 -14.40 9.72
N ALA A 288 -13.17 -14.37 8.38
CA ALA A 288 -14.41 -14.24 7.62
C ALA A 288 -15.13 -15.58 7.39
N ASP A 289 -14.45 -16.71 7.69
CA ASP A 289 -14.91 -18.11 7.78
C ASP A 289 -15.67 -18.73 6.58
N ASP A 290 -15.96 -17.98 5.52
CA ASP A 290 -16.73 -18.47 4.35
C ASP A 290 -16.01 -18.39 2.99
N GLY A 291 -14.71 -18.03 3.01
CA GLY A 291 -13.82 -18.02 1.84
C GLY A 291 -14.10 -16.92 0.79
N ARG A 292 -15.07 -16.03 1.03
CA ARG A 292 -15.42 -15.00 0.04
C ARG A 292 -14.30 -13.98 -0.18
N PHE A 293 -13.52 -13.67 0.85
CA PHE A 293 -12.39 -12.75 0.74
C PHE A 293 -11.18 -13.41 0.06
N ALA A 294 -10.91 -14.69 0.33
CA ALA A 294 -9.95 -15.46 -0.46
C ALA A 294 -10.31 -15.51 -1.95
N TRP A 295 -11.60 -15.64 -2.29
CA TRP A 295 -12.06 -15.61 -3.69
C TRP A 295 -11.77 -14.25 -4.35
N VAL A 296 -12.06 -13.13 -3.67
CA VAL A 296 -11.71 -11.79 -4.17
C VAL A 296 -10.19 -11.64 -4.35
N ALA A 297 -9.40 -12.01 -3.34
CA ALA A 297 -7.95 -11.94 -3.38
C ALA A 297 -7.36 -12.75 -4.56
N ALA A 298 -7.87 -13.95 -4.82
CA ALA A 298 -7.43 -14.78 -5.95
C ALA A 298 -7.68 -14.10 -7.30
N ARG A 299 -8.82 -13.43 -7.47
CA ARG A 299 -9.14 -12.67 -8.70
C ARG A 299 -8.29 -11.43 -8.85
N MET A 300 -7.97 -10.72 -7.76
CA MET A 300 -7.05 -9.60 -7.79
C MET A 300 -5.66 -10.03 -8.28
N VAL A 301 -5.14 -11.16 -7.77
CA VAL A 301 -3.84 -11.67 -8.22
C VAL A 301 -3.90 -12.10 -9.68
N ARG A 302 -4.96 -12.78 -10.11
CA ARG A 302 -5.15 -13.13 -11.52
C ARG A 302 -5.17 -11.89 -12.42
N TRP A 303 -5.85 -10.82 -12.01
CA TRP A 303 -5.85 -9.56 -12.75
C TRP A 303 -4.45 -8.94 -12.83
N MET A 304 -3.70 -8.91 -11.73
CA MET A 304 -2.31 -8.42 -11.76
C MET A 304 -1.42 -9.25 -12.71
N GLU A 305 -1.58 -10.58 -12.70
CA GLU A 305 -0.84 -11.48 -13.59
C GLU A 305 -1.24 -11.32 -15.07
N ASP A 306 -2.54 -11.27 -15.36
CA ASP A 306 -3.04 -11.27 -16.73
C ASP A 306 -2.87 -9.90 -17.41
N GLU A 307 -3.08 -8.80 -16.67
CA GLU A 307 -3.15 -7.45 -17.24
C GLU A 307 -1.88 -6.63 -16.96
N LEU A 308 -1.31 -6.71 -15.75
CA LEU A 308 -0.23 -5.82 -15.32
C LEU A 308 1.17 -6.42 -15.37
N LEU A 309 1.31 -7.74 -15.47
CA LEU A 309 2.63 -8.36 -15.47
C LEU A 309 3.47 -7.91 -16.66
N LEU A 310 4.66 -7.40 -16.35
CA LEU A 310 5.67 -7.01 -17.32
C LEU A 310 6.67 -8.15 -17.55
N THR A 311 7.36 -8.09 -18.69
CA THR A 311 8.38 -9.08 -19.07
C THR A 311 9.58 -9.14 -18.12
N ASN A 312 9.80 -8.06 -17.35
CA ASN A 312 10.86 -7.96 -16.35
C ASN A 312 10.46 -8.57 -14.98
N GLY A 313 9.23 -9.05 -14.83
CA GLY A 313 8.70 -9.65 -13.60
C GLY A 313 8.00 -8.70 -12.64
N MET A 314 8.09 -7.38 -12.83
CA MET A 314 7.33 -6.38 -12.08
C MET A 314 5.91 -6.23 -12.64
N TYR A 315 5.09 -5.47 -11.94
CA TYR A 315 3.79 -5.03 -12.42
C TYR A 315 3.83 -3.58 -12.92
N ALA A 316 3.10 -3.34 -14.01
CA ALA A 316 2.72 -2.04 -14.55
C ALA A 316 1.94 -1.21 -13.52
N SER A 317 1.96 0.12 -13.67
CA SER A 317 1.41 1.05 -12.68
C SER A 317 -0.12 1.07 -12.69
N ALA A 318 -0.72 1.04 -13.88
CA ALA A 318 -2.17 1.24 -14.02
C ALA A 318 -2.78 0.73 -15.34
N LEU A 319 -4.10 0.59 -15.34
CA LEU A 319 -4.96 0.59 -16.52
C LEU A 319 -5.79 1.88 -16.56
N ASP A 320 -5.91 2.44 -17.76
CA ASP A 320 -6.67 3.66 -18.05
C ASP A 320 -8.15 3.53 -17.65
N ALA A 321 -8.76 4.64 -17.24
CA ALA A 321 -10.21 4.73 -17.12
C ALA A 321 -10.90 4.60 -18.48
N ASP A 322 -10.29 5.21 -19.50
CA ASP A 322 -10.87 5.29 -20.84
C ASP A 322 -10.55 4.05 -21.69
N SER A 323 -11.55 3.63 -22.44
CA SER A 323 -11.42 2.71 -23.58
C SER A 323 -11.67 3.51 -24.87
N PRO A 324 -11.32 2.98 -26.06
CA PRO A 324 -11.60 3.66 -27.33
C PRO A 324 -13.07 4.12 -27.50
N SER A 325 -14.03 3.34 -27.00
CA SER A 325 -15.45 3.69 -26.98
C SER A 325 -15.93 4.49 -25.76
N GLY A 326 -15.01 4.97 -24.90
CA GLY A 326 -15.28 5.79 -23.71
C GLY A 326 -15.16 5.04 -22.38
N GLU A 327 -15.24 5.79 -21.29
CA GLU A 327 -15.07 5.30 -19.92
C GLU A 327 -16.06 4.17 -19.58
N GLY A 328 -15.56 3.08 -18.99
CA GLY A 328 -16.40 1.96 -18.51
C GLY A 328 -16.96 1.02 -19.60
N TRP A 329 -16.66 1.27 -20.88
CA TRP A 329 -17.18 0.44 -21.98
C TRP A 329 -16.70 -1.01 -21.92
N PHE A 330 -15.40 -1.22 -21.67
CA PHE A 330 -14.75 -2.53 -21.54
C PHE A 330 -15.29 -3.36 -20.37
N TYR A 331 -15.85 -2.69 -19.36
CA TYR A 331 -16.29 -3.29 -18.09
C TYR A 331 -17.82 -3.47 -18.00
N SER A 332 -18.55 -3.24 -19.09
CA SER A 332 -20.02 -3.28 -19.11
C SER A 332 -20.57 -4.08 -20.30
N TRP A 333 -21.81 -4.58 -20.21
CA TRP A 333 -22.42 -5.43 -21.26
C TRP A 333 -23.84 -5.03 -21.61
N ARG A 334 -24.20 -5.13 -22.90
CA ARG A 334 -25.60 -5.04 -23.33
C ARG A 334 -26.36 -6.30 -22.95
N HIS A 335 -27.66 -6.17 -22.64
CA HIS A 335 -28.51 -7.31 -22.27
C HIS A 335 -28.55 -8.39 -23.35
N GLU A 336 -28.57 -8.01 -24.62
CA GLU A 336 -28.57 -8.93 -25.76
C GLU A 336 -27.30 -9.79 -25.81
N THR A 337 -26.19 -9.26 -25.32
CA THR A 337 -24.93 -10.03 -25.20
C THR A 337 -25.07 -11.10 -24.12
N LEU A 338 -25.67 -10.76 -22.98
CA LEU A 338 -25.94 -11.70 -21.90
C LEU A 338 -26.93 -12.79 -22.34
N GLU A 339 -28.01 -12.43 -23.04
CA GLU A 339 -28.99 -13.38 -23.58
C GLU A 339 -28.33 -14.37 -24.55
N ARG A 340 -27.46 -13.88 -25.43
CA ARG A 340 -26.72 -14.73 -26.38
C ARG A 340 -25.74 -15.68 -25.70
N LEU A 341 -25.04 -15.22 -24.66
CA LEU A 341 -24.03 -16.03 -23.95
C LEU A 341 -24.67 -17.08 -23.03
N PHE A 342 -25.75 -16.71 -22.33
CA PHE A 342 -26.28 -17.53 -21.23
C PHE A 342 -27.59 -18.25 -21.55
N GLY A 343 -28.29 -17.88 -22.64
CA GLY A 343 -29.54 -18.52 -23.04
C GLY A 343 -30.56 -18.57 -21.90
N GLU A 344 -31.00 -19.77 -21.53
CA GLU A 344 -31.99 -20.00 -20.47
C GLU A 344 -31.55 -19.47 -19.09
N LYS A 345 -30.24 -19.40 -18.82
CA LYS A 345 -29.70 -18.88 -17.54
C LYS A 345 -29.69 -17.35 -17.45
N CYS A 346 -29.91 -16.64 -18.56
CA CYS A 346 -29.75 -15.18 -18.61
C CYS A 346 -30.64 -14.46 -17.58
N ALA A 347 -31.89 -14.88 -17.40
CA ALA A 347 -32.80 -14.23 -16.46
C ALA A 347 -32.32 -14.37 -14.99
N GLU A 348 -31.83 -15.55 -14.63
CA GLU A 348 -31.29 -15.81 -13.30
C GLU A 348 -29.98 -15.05 -13.07
N PHE A 349 -29.10 -15.01 -14.07
CA PHE A 349 -27.86 -14.23 -14.05
C PHE A 349 -28.15 -12.73 -13.87
N CYS A 350 -29.04 -12.17 -14.69
CA CYS A 350 -29.42 -10.76 -14.60
C CYS A 350 -30.00 -10.41 -13.22
N ALA A 351 -30.82 -11.30 -12.63
CA ALA A 351 -31.33 -11.11 -11.28
C ALA A 351 -30.23 -11.14 -10.20
N ALA A 352 -29.23 -12.02 -10.36
CA ALA A 352 -28.11 -12.14 -9.43
C ALA A 352 -27.17 -10.93 -9.46
N PHE A 353 -26.98 -10.31 -10.64
CA PHE A 353 -26.02 -9.22 -10.85
C PHE A 353 -26.64 -7.83 -11.11
N GLY A 354 -27.97 -7.71 -10.93
CA GLY A 354 -28.69 -6.45 -11.08
C GLY A 354 -28.71 -5.90 -12.51
N CYS A 355 -28.62 -6.76 -13.52
CA CYS A 355 -28.68 -6.35 -14.93
C CYS A 355 -30.14 -6.18 -15.40
N THR A 356 -30.37 -5.19 -16.25
CA THR A 356 -31.69 -4.88 -16.84
C THR A 356 -31.61 -4.92 -18.37
N ARG A 357 -32.78 -4.92 -19.03
CA ARG A 357 -32.85 -4.84 -20.49
C ARG A 357 -32.39 -3.49 -21.02
N GLU A 358 -32.73 -2.43 -20.30
CA GLU A 358 -32.40 -1.04 -20.65
C GLU A 358 -30.96 -0.65 -20.29
N GLY A 359 -30.25 -1.48 -19.51
CA GLY A 359 -28.97 -1.12 -18.91
C GLY A 359 -29.13 -0.43 -17.55
N ASN A 360 -28.08 -0.53 -16.74
CA ASN A 360 -27.98 0.09 -15.41
C ASN A 360 -26.82 1.10 -15.31
N PHE A 361 -26.02 1.24 -16.38
CA PHE A 361 -24.89 2.16 -16.46
C PHE A 361 -25.27 3.46 -17.15
N PHE A 362 -25.11 4.56 -16.43
CA PHE A 362 -25.27 5.93 -16.91
C PHE A 362 -23.90 6.59 -16.91
N GLU A 363 -23.56 7.28 -18.01
CA GLU A 363 -22.30 8.01 -18.11
C GLU A 363 -22.34 9.22 -17.14
N GLU A 364 -21.24 9.46 -16.42
CA GLU A 364 -21.27 10.38 -15.27
C GLU A 364 -21.45 11.85 -15.69
N ALA A 365 -20.72 12.30 -16.71
CA ALA A 365 -20.67 13.72 -17.08
C ALA A 365 -22.00 14.22 -17.69
N SER A 366 -22.66 13.38 -18.48
CA SER A 366 -23.91 13.65 -19.21
C SER A 366 -25.14 13.13 -18.48
N GLY A 367 -25.01 12.08 -17.66
CA GLY A 367 -26.12 11.33 -17.07
C GLY A 367 -26.90 10.49 -18.09
N GLU A 368 -26.41 10.34 -19.32
CA GLU A 368 -27.10 9.60 -20.37
C GLU A 368 -27.02 8.08 -20.16
N ALA A 369 -28.11 7.38 -20.48
CA ALA A 369 -28.16 5.94 -20.41
C ALA A 369 -27.30 5.32 -21.52
N THR A 370 -26.33 4.49 -21.15
CA THR A 370 -25.42 3.84 -22.11
C THR A 370 -26.08 2.64 -22.81
N GLY A 371 -27.17 2.11 -22.25
CA GLY A 371 -27.78 0.85 -22.67
C GLY A 371 -27.00 -0.39 -22.22
N ARG A 372 -26.06 -0.25 -21.29
CA ARG A 372 -25.17 -1.32 -20.80
C ARG A 372 -25.35 -1.55 -19.31
N ASN A 373 -24.89 -2.72 -18.87
CA ASN A 373 -24.95 -3.16 -17.49
C ASN A 373 -23.55 -3.31 -16.91
N LEU A 374 -23.35 -2.69 -15.74
CA LEU A 374 -22.31 -3.03 -14.79
C LEU A 374 -22.83 -4.13 -13.87
N LEU A 375 -22.00 -5.12 -13.60
CA LEU A 375 -22.36 -6.22 -12.71
C LEU A 375 -22.17 -5.78 -11.26
N ARG A 376 -23.15 -6.08 -10.41
CA ARG A 376 -23.08 -5.90 -8.95
C ARG A 376 -23.86 -7.00 -8.28
N GLY A 377 -23.36 -7.61 -7.21
CA GLY A 377 -24.06 -8.73 -6.60
C GLY A 377 -23.40 -9.26 -5.34
N ASP A 378 -24.14 -10.09 -4.62
CA ASP A 378 -23.63 -10.81 -3.45
C ASP A 378 -22.45 -11.72 -3.84
N LEU A 379 -21.39 -11.74 -3.04
CA LEU A 379 -20.19 -12.51 -3.33
C LEU A 379 -20.43 -14.03 -3.37
N GLN A 380 -21.30 -14.56 -2.51
CA GLN A 380 -21.66 -15.97 -2.54
C GLN A 380 -22.46 -16.32 -3.80
N HIS A 381 -23.23 -15.37 -4.34
CA HIS A 381 -23.78 -15.52 -5.68
C HIS A 381 -22.67 -15.54 -6.72
N ALA A 382 -21.74 -14.57 -6.69
CA ALA A 382 -20.65 -14.47 -7.66
C ALA A 382 -19.83 -15.76 -7.76
N ILE A 383 -19.48 -16.38 -6.62
CA ILE A 383 -18.76 -17.66 -6.55
C ILE A 383 -19.50 -18.79 -7.29
N ARG A 384 -20.84 -18.82 -7.22
CA ARG A 384 -21.65 -19.84 -7.93
C ARG A 384 -21.70 -19.65 -9.44
N TRP A 385 -21.45 -18.42 -9.91
CA TRP A 385 -21.46 -18.02 -11.31
C TRP A 385 -20.06 -17.92 -11.92
N GLU A 386 -19.04 -18.53 -11.29
CA GLU A 386 -17.64 -18.45 -11.75
C GLU A 386 -17.48 -18.79 -13.24
N ALA A 387 -18.12 -19.87 -13.70
CA ALA A 387 -18.06 -20.29 -15.10
C ALA A 387 -18.65 -19.24 -16.06
N GLU A 388 -19.78 -18.62 -15.69
CA GLU A 388 -20.40 -17.56 -16.48
C GLU A 388 -19.61 -16.25 -16.43
N LEU A 389 -18.96 -15.93 -15.31
CA LEU A 389 -18.02 -14.80 -15.21
C LEU A 389 -16.81 -15.02 -16.12
N ASP A 390 -16.27 -16.24 -16.20
CA ASP A 390 -15.17 -16.58 -17.12
C ASP A 390 -15.60 -16.49 -18.59
N LEU A 391 -16.84 -16.88 -18.91
CA LEU A 391 -17.40 -16.69 -20.26
C LEU A 391 -17.51 -15.20 -20.62
N LEU A 392 -17.93 -14.34 -19.68
CA LEU A 392 -17.95 -12.89 -19.91
C LEU A 392 -16.54 -12.33 -20.12
N ARG A 393 -15.57 -12.81 -19.34
CA ARG A 393 -14.16 -12.43 -19.50
C ARG A 393 -13.66 -12.77 -20.89
N ALA A 394 -13.92 -13.99 -21.36
CA ALA A 394 -13.56 -14.43 -22.70
C ALA A 394 -14.31 -13.69 -23.82
N SER A 395 -15.43 -13.04 -23.49
CA SER A 395 -16.22 -12.23 -24.44
C SER A 395 -15.78 -10.78 -24.54
N ARG A 396 -14.83 -10.32 -23.71
CA ARG A 396 -14.31 -8.95 -23.77
C ARG A 396 -13.67 -8.67 -25.12
N ASP A 397 -14.00 -7.51 -25.67
CA ASP A 397 -13.39 -7.04 -26.90
C ASP A 397 -12.01 -6.47 -26.60
N THR A 398 -10.96 -7.14 -27.08
CA THR A 398 -9.58 -6.73 -26.84
C THR A 398 -9.22 -5.45 -27.58
N ASP A 399 -9.95 -5.10 -28.64
CA ASP A 399 -9.75 -3.82 -29.34
C ASP A 399 -10.30 -2.65 -28.49
N GLU A 400 -11.13 -2.94 -27.49
CA GLU A 400 -11.67 -1.98 -26.52
C GLU A 400 -10.94 -2.03 -25.17
N ALA A 401 -9.82 -2.73 -25.06
CA ALA A 401 -9.07 -2.80 -23.80
C ALA A 401 -8.51 -1.42 -23.41
N PRO A 402 -8.61 -1.01 -22.13
CA PRO A 402 -7.99 0.22 -21.66
C PRO A 402 -6.48 0.20 -21.87
N PHE A 403 -5.91 1.39 -22.08
CA PHE A 403 -4.47 1.53 -22.21
C PHE A 403 -3.76 1.11 -20.90
N ARG A 404 -2.64 0.40 -21.01
CA ARG A 404 -1.81 0.02 -19.86
C ARG A 404 -0.60 0.94 -19.76
N ASP A 405 -0.46 1.62 -18.63
CA ASP A 405 0.76 2.36 -18.32
C ASP A 405 1.85 1.40 -17.83
N ASP A 406 2.87 1.20 -18.67
CA ASP A 406 3.91 0.19 -18.47
C ASP A 406 5.04 0.63 -17.53
N LYS A 407 4.94 1.80 -16.89
CA LYS A 407 5.86 2.19 -15.82
C LYS A 407 5.70 1.24 -14.63
N ALA A 408 6.80 0.67 -14.17
CA ALA A 408 6.84 -0.10 -12.93
C ALA A 408 7.38 0.79 -11.80
N LEU A 409 6.48 1.40 -11.03
CA LEU A 409 6.83 2.20 -9.86
C LEU A 409 7.29 1.30 -8.72
N THR A 410 8.45 1.61 -8.14
CA THR A 410 9.08 0.78 -7.11
C THR A 410 8.24 0.71 -5.84
N SER A 411 7.73 1.85 -5.37
CA SER A 411 6.88 1.92 -4.17
C SER A 411 5.59 1.12 -4.34
N TRP A 412 4.94 1.22 -5.50
CA TRP A 412 3.68 0.52 -5.79
C TRP A 412 3.89 -1.00 -5.93
N ASN A 413 4.99 -1.42 -6.55
CA ASN A 413 5.39 -2.83 -6.55
C ASN A 413 5.75 -3.34 -5.15
N GLY A 414 6.24 -2.46 -4.27
CA GLY A 414 6.41 -2.76 -2.84
C GLY A 414 5.09 -3.04 -2.12
N LEU A 415 4.06 -2.24 -2.38
CA LEU A 415 2.70 -2.48 -1.86
C LEU A 415 2.11 -3.79 -2.40
N ALA A 416 2.28 -4.06 -3.69
CA ALA A 416 1.86 -5.32 -4.31
C ALA A 416 2.59 -6.52 -3.70
N LEU A 417 3.90 -6.41 -3.47
CA LEU A 417 4.70 -7.44 -2.82
C LEU A 417 4.17 -7.79 -1.42
N ARG A 418 3.81 -6.79 -0.61
CA ARG A 418 3.18 -7.00 0.71
C ARG A 418 1.82 -7.71 0.58
N GLY A 419 1.01 -7.31 -0.41
CA GLY A 419 -0.24 -7.99 -0.75
C GLY A 419 -0.05 -9.46 -1.10
N LEU A 420 0.91 -9.76 -1.99
CA LEU A 420 1.24 -11.13 -2.40
C LEU A 420 1.74 -11.98 -1.22
N CYS A 421 2.62 -11.44 -0.38
CA CYS A 421 3.07 -12.11 0.85
C CYS A 421 1.90 -12.40 1.79
N ALA A 422 1.02 -11.43 2.02
CA ALA A 422 -0.17 -11.61 2.86
C ALA A 422 -1.13 -12.68 2.31
N ALA A 423 -1.23 -12.79 0.97
CA ALA A 423 -2.05 -13.77 0.27
C ALA A 423 -1.36 -15.15 0.06
N GLY A 424 -0.13 -15.33 0.52
CA GLY A 424 0.63 -16.58 0.35
C GLY A 424 1.08 -16.86 -1.09
N ARG A 425 1.15 -15.84 -1.94
CA ARG A 425 1.53 -15.91 -3.37
C ARG A 425 3.05 -15.75 -3.54
N LEU A 426 3.77 -16.72 -3.01
CA LEU A 426 5.23 -16.65 -2.86
C LEU A 426 5.98 -16.72 -4.18
N ASP A 427 5.49 -17.49 -5.16
CA ASP A 427 6.13 -17.59 -6.48
C ASP A 427 6.06 -16.23 -7.20
N GLU A 428 4.91 -15.56 -7.15
CA GLU A 428 4.74 -14.21 -7.68
C GLU A 428 5.61 -13.18 -6.94
N ALA A 429 5.63 -13.25 -5.61
CA ALA A 429 6.44 -12.36 -4.77
C ALA A 429 7.94 -12.50 -5.06
N GLN A 430 8.45 -13.72 -5.17
CA GLN A 430 9.85 -14.00 -5.49
C GLN A 430 10.22 -13.54 -6.91
N ARG A 431 9.30 -13.68 -7.88
CA ARG A 431 9.52 -13.18 -9.24
C ARG A 431 9.62 -11.65 -9.28
N LEU A 432 8.74 -10.95 -8.56
CA LEU A 432 8.68 -9.48 -8.54
C LEU A 432 10.00 -8.85 -8.07
N VAL A 433 10.63 -9.42 -7.03
CA VAL A 433 11.82 -8.81 -6.42
C VAL A 433 13.09 -8.97 -7.25
N LYS A 434 13.12 -9.92 -8.19
CA LYS A 434 14.34 -10.32 -8.91
C LYS A 434 15.06 -9.15 -9.59
N ILE A 435 14.33 -8.28 -10.29
CA ILE A 435 14.96 -7.16 -11.02
C ILE A 435 15.55 -6.11 -10.08
N VAL A 436 14.92 -5.86 -8.93
CA VAL A 436 15.35 -4.83 -7.99
C VAL A 436 16.50 -5.31 -7.12
N LEU A 437 16.64 -6.62 -6.89
CA LEU A 437 17.80 -7.17 -6.19
C LEU A 437 19.09 -6.99 -6.99
N ASP A 438 19.02 -7.15 -8.32
CA ASP A 438 20.18 -7.06 -9.21
C ASP A 438 20.58 -5.62 -9.55
N ARG A 439 19.85 -4.60 -9.06
CA ARG A 439 19.98 -3.20 -9.51
C ARG A 439 19.86 -2.19 -8.36
N PRO A 440 20.40 -0.97 -8.51
CA PRO A 440 20.11 0.12 -7.58
C PRO A 440 18.62 0.46 -7.57
N VAL A 441 18.11 0.89 -6.42
CA VAL A 441 16.71 1.37 -6.29
C VAL A 441 16.54 2.63 -7.14
N SER A 442 15.58 2.59 -8.05
CA SER A 442 15.13 3.74 -8.83
C SER A 442 13.69 4.03 -8.45
N HIS A 443 13.19 5.24 -8.73
CA HIS A 443 11.77 5.54 -8.57
C HIS A 443 10.89 4.62 -9.41
N LEU A 444 11.24 4.44 -10.69
CA LEU A 444 10.51 3.61 -11.63
C LEU A 444 11.43 2.82 -12.56
N TYR A 445 10.84 1.84 -13.24
CA TYR A 445 11.45 1.11 -14.35
C TYR A 445 10.53 1.12 -15.57
N LEU A 446 11.10 1.35 -16.76
CA LEU A 446 10.44 1.12 -18.05
C LEU A 446 11.11 -0.05 -18.73
N GLY A 447 10.44 -1.22 -18.68
CA GLY A 447 11.09 -2.49 -18.93
C GLY A 447 12.30 -2.65 -18.02
N ASP A 448 13.49 -2.73 -18.62
CA ASP A 448 14.75 -2.86 -17.88
C ASP A 448 15.48 -1.52 -17.66
N GLN A 449 14.87 -0.38 -17.98
CA GLN A 449 15.55 0.91 -17.83
C GLN A 449 15.11 1.61 -16.55
N ALA A 450 16.06 1.91 -15.67
CA ALA A 450 15.83 2.68 -14.45
C ALA A 450 15.51 4.15 -14.76
N GLY A 451 14.55 4.73 -14.04
CA GLY A 451 14.14 6.12 -14.17
C GLY A 451 13.91 6.80 -12.82
N GLY A 452 14.41 8.04 -12.72
CA GLY A 452 14.25 8.91 -11.54
C GLY A 452 15.07 8.46 -10.32
N ALA A 453 15.51 9.45 -9.54
CA ALA A 453 15.99 9.17 -8.19
C ALA A 453 14.82 8.68 -7.33
N PRO A 454 15.01 7.71 -6.42
CA PRO A 454 13.94 7.24 -5.55
C PRO A 454 13.41 8.36 -4.66
N TYR A 455 12.14 8.29 -4.26
CA TYR A 455 11.55 9.09 -3.18
C TYR A 455 11.43 8.26 -1.89
N LEU A 456 11.02 8.86 -0.77
CA LEU A 456 10.87 8.15 0.51
C LEU A 456 9.90 6.96 0.40
N ASP A 457 8.87 7.05 -0.43
CA ASP A 457 7.90 5.98 -0.66
C ASP A 457 8.53 4.67 -1.17
N SER A 458 9.75 4.70 -1.69
CA SER A 458 10.54 3.51 -2.02
C SER A 458 10.80 2.62 -0.79
N ALA A 459 10.63 3.15 0.43
CA ALA A 459 10.58 2.38 1.67
C ALA A 459 9.47 1.31 1.66
N GLN A 460 8.38 1.49 0.89
CA GLN A 460 7.35 0.46 0.71
C GLN A 460 7.93 -0.80 0.05
N PHE A 461 8.89 -0.66 -0.87
CA PHE A 461 9.55 -1.79 -1.50
C PHE A 461 10.46 -2.52 -0.52
N VAL A 462 11.25 -1.78 0.25
CA VAL A 462 12.08 -2.35 1.32
C VAL A 462 11.21 -3.08 2.35
N LEU A 463 10.08 -2.50 2.74
CA LEU A 463 9.15 -3.12 3.67
C LEU A 463 8.56 -4.41 3.09
N GLY A 464 8.20 -4.41 1.81
CA GLY A 464 7.78 -5.62 1.09
C GLY A 464 8.87 -6.70 1.04
N LEU A 465 10.13 -6.32 0.80
CA LEU A 465 11.27 -7.25 0.86
C LEU A 465 11.38 -7.87 2.25
N LEU A 466 11.28 -7.06 3.31
CA LEU A 466 11.31 -7.56 4.68
C LEU A 466 10.14 -8.50 4.94
N GLU A 467 8.92 -8.20 4.47
CA GLU A 467 7.77 -9.12 4.58
C GLU A 467 8.06 -10.45 3.90
N LEU A 468 8.63 -10.44 2.69
CA LEU A 468 9.05 -11.65 2.00
C LEU A 468 10.10 -12.44 2.81
N CYS A 469 11.12 -11.76 3.35
CA CYS A 469 12.16 -12.37 4.18
C CYS A 469 11.60 -13.14 5.38
N ASP A 470 10.59 -12.56 6.05
CA ASP A 470 9.96 -13.20 7.20
C ASP A 470 9.15 -14.44 6.80
N VAL A 471 8.60 -14.48 5.59
CA VAL A 471 7.85 -15.65 5.12
C VAL A 471 8.78 -16.75 4.60
N VAL A 472 9.83 -16.41 3.86
CA VAL A 472 10.76 -17.40 3.28
C VAL A 472 11.95 -17.76 4.19
N GLN A 473 12.12 -17.04 5.30
CA GLN A 473 13.22 -17.20 6.26
C GLN A 473 14.61 -17.07 5.62
N ASP A 474 14.79 -16.06 4.78
CA ASP A 474 16.05 -15.80 4.06
C ASP A 474 16.85 -14.65 4.69
N GLY A 475 17.91 -14.99 5.42
CA GLY A 475 18.79 -14.02 6.07
C GLY A 475 19.66 -13.22 5.10
N ALA A 476 20.00 -13.77 3.92
CA ALA A 476 20.78 -13.03 2.92
C ALA A 476 19.92 -11.95 2.26
N LEU A 477 18.66 -12.28 1.95
CA LEU A 477 17.70 -11.29 1.45
C LEU A 477 17.43 -10.19 2.49
N ARG A 478 17.37 -10.55 3.78
CA ARG A 478 17.22 -9.56 4.87
C ARG A 478 18.39 -8.58 4.93
N GLN A 479 19.62 -9.07 4.74
CA GLN A 479 20.81 -8.22 4.66
C GLN A 479 20.73 -7.24 3.48
N VAL A 480 20.27 -7.70 2.32
CA VAL A 480 20.04 -6.81 1.16
C VAL A 480 18.98 -5.75 1.48
N ALA A 481 17.87 -6.13 2.11
CA ALA A 481 16.84 -5.17 2.52
C ALA A 481 17.39 -4.10 3.49
N ALA A 482 18.26 -4.49 4.43
CA ALA A 482 18.91 -3.57 5.34
C ALA A 482 19.81 -2.56 4.60
N GLU A 483 20.67 -3.03 3.71
CA GLU A 483 21.57 -2.17 2.90
C GLU A 483 20.79 -1.19 2.01
N ARG A 484 19.66 -1.65 1.45
CA ARG A 484 18.77 -0.82 0.64
C ARG A 484 18.07 0.25 1.48
N PHE A 485 17.65 -0.10 2.70
CA PHE A 485 17.06 0.85 3.63
C PHE A 485 18.07 1.92 4.06
N ASP A 486 19.30 1.51 4.41
CA ASP A 486 20.36 2.42 4.85
C ASP A 486 20.67 3.46 3.76
N GLY A 487 20.84 3.01 2.51
CA GLY A 487 21.09 3.90 1.38
C GLY A 487 19.92 4.83 1.06
N LEU A 488 18.67 4.39 1.29
CA LEU A 488 17.51 5.27 1.17
C LEU A 488 17.52 6.31 2.30
N ALA A 489 17.64 5.86 3.55
CA ALA A 489 17.45 6.68 4.75
C ALA A 489 18.37 7.93 4.79
N GLU A 490 19.62 7.80 4.34
CA GLU A 490 20.61 8.89 4.30
C GLU A 490 20.12 10.14 3.56
N GLY A 491 19.28 10.00 2.53
CA GLY A 491 18.81 11.11 1.70
C GLY A 491 17.55 11.83 2.20
N PHE A 492 16.80 11.24 3.12
CA PHE A 492 15.45 11.71 3.49
C PHE A 492 15.28 12.03 4.97
N ARG A 493 16.12 11.47 5.84
CA ARG A 493 16.01 11.65 7.30
C ARG A 493 16.34 13.08 7.73
N GLU A 494 15.59 13.62 8.68
CA GLU A 494 15.88 14.92 9.26
C GLU A 494 16.67 14.85 10.56
N HIS A 495 17.31 15.97 10.91
CA HIS A 495 17.92 16.13 12.21
C HIS A 495 16.84 16.34 13.29
N GLY A 496 16.83 15.47 14.30
CA GLY A 496 15.81 15.49 15.37
C GLY A 496 14.54 14.69 15.03
N GLY A 497 14.67 13.64 14.22
CA GLY A 497 13.62 12.73 13.80
C GLY A 497 12.88 13.18 12.54
N GLY A 498 12.08 12.26 11.99
CA GLY A 498 11.17 12.48 10.87
C GLY A 498 11.81 12.42 9.49
N TRP A 499 10.95 12.45 8.47
CA TRP A 499 11.32 12.22 7.08
C TRP A 499 10.82 13.33 6.15
N ASN A 500 11.63 13.67 5.16
CA ASN A 500 11.23 14.39 3.96
C ASN A 500 10.75 13.40 2.89
N PHE A 501 9.76 13.79 2.10
CA PHE A 501 9.34 12.96 0.95
C PHE A 501 10.37 12.97 -0.18
N SER A 502 10.99 14.12 -0.44
CA SER A 502 12.04 14.31 -1.45
C SER A 502 13.41 14.60 -0.81
N SER A 503 14.48 14.19 -1.50
CA SER A 503 15.88 14.47 -1.15
C SER A 503 16.48 15.59 -2.00
N ASP A 504 17.72 15.97 -1.73
CA ASP A 504 18.46 16.99 -2.50
C ASP A 504 18.81 16.56 -3.94
N LEU A 505 18.48 15.32 -4.33
CA LEU A 505 18.54 14.86 -5.72
C LEU A 505 17.37 15.37 -6.58
N HIS A 506 16.33 15.92 -5.95
CA HIS A 506 15.11 16.40 -6.61
C HIS A 506 15.15 17.92 -6.80
N SER A 507 14.26 18.42 -7.67
CA SER A 507 14.20 19.85 -7.96
C SER A 507 13.82 20.65 -6.72
N PRO A 508 14.49 21.79 -6.43
CA PRO A 508 14.10 22.64 -5.33
C PRO A 508 12.72 23.26 -5.60
N LEU A 509 11.79 23.02 -4.68
CA LEU A 509 10.44 23.58 -4.65
C LEU A 509 10.29 24.50 -3.42
N PHE A 510 9.16 25.20 -3.34
CA PHE A 510 8.92 26.20 -2.28
C PHE A 510 8.60 25.61 -0.89
N GLY A 511 8.45 24.29 -0.78
CA GLY A 511 8.31 23.55 0.48
C GLY A 511 8.78 22.09 0.33
N LYS A 512 9.06 21.44 1.46
CA LYS A 512 9.37 20.00 1.52
C LYS A 512 8.28 19.23 2.29
N SER A 513 7.55 18.37 1.58
CA SER A 513 6.45 17.57 2.16
C SER A 513 6.94 16.63 3.26
N LYS A 514 6.22 16.63 4.40
CA LYS A 514 6.34 15.64 5.47
C LYS A 514 5.23 14.59 5.27
N PRO A 515 5.55 13.34 4.90
CA PRO A 515 4.55 12.34 4.55
C PRO A 515 3.90 11.72 5.81
N ALA A 516 3.28 12.55 6.63
CA ALA A 516 2.58 12.16 7.85
C ALA A 516 1.19 11.59 7.57
N ILE A 517 0.51 12.16 6.58
CA ILE A 517 -0.87 11.84 6.21
C ILE A 517 -0.87 10.66 5.22
N ASP A 518 -1.80 9.72 5.42
CA ASP A 518 -2.01 8.61 4.51
C ASP A 518 -2.46 9.14 3.14
N SER A 519 -1.77 8.71 2.09
CA SER A 519 -2.18 8.95 0.71
C SER A 519 -2.84 7.70 0.12
N SER A 520 -3.35 7.79 -1.11
CA SER A 520 -3.78 6.59 -1.84
C SER A 520 -2.62 5.60 -2.05
N GLU A 521 -1.38 6.09 -2.08
CA GLU A 521 -0.14 5.32 -2.30
C GLU A 521 0.46 4.81 -0.97
N GLY A 522 -0.33 4.79 0.10
CA GLY A 522 0.07 4.42 1.45
C GLY A 522 0.74 5.57 2.20
N ASN A 523 1.41 5.24 3.31
CA ASN A 523 2.11 6.20 4.16
C ASN A 523 3.64 5.97 4.13
N ALA A 524 4.36 6.84 3.43
CA ALA A 524 5.81 6.69 3.23
C ALA A 524 6.62 6.79 4.54
N ALA A 525 6.24 7.68 5.46
CA ALA A 525 6.88 7.77 6.77
C ALA A 525 6.63 6.49 7.60
N ALA A 526 5.40 5.99 7.61
CA ALA A 526 5.09 4.74 8.31
C ALA A 526 5.88 3.56 7.72
N ALA A 527 6.02 3.47 6.39
CA ALA A 527 6.83 2.43 5.77
C ALA A 527 8.30 2.50 6.19
N ALA A 528 8.89 3.71 6.23
CA ALA A 528 10.26 3.92 6.66
C ALA A 528 10.47 3.55 8.14
N ILE A 529 9.59 4.02 9.03
CA ILE A 529 9.63 3.71 10.47
C ILE A 529 9.44 2.20 10.71
N GLU A 530 8.55 1.53 9.96
CA GLU A 530 8.39 0.08 10.08
C GLU A 530 9.64 -0.68 9.61
N CYS A 531 10.35 -0.18 8.60
CA CYS A 531 11.66 -0.72 8.23
C CYS A 531 12.67 -0.55 9.37
N GLU A 532 12.73 0.61 10.03
CA GLU A 532 13.60 0.83 11.20
C GLU A 532 13.33 -0.18 12.31
N ILE A 533 12.06 -0.34 12.70
CA ILE A 533 11.66 -1.30 13.73
C ILE A 533 12.10 -2.71 13.36
N ARG A 534 11.77 -3.16 12.15
CA ARG A 534 12.06 -4.53 11.70
C ARG A 534 13.55 -4.78 11.49
N LEU A 535 14.35 -3.74 11.30
CA LEU A 535 15.81 -3.81 11.22
C LEU A 535 16.50 -3.59 12.58
N GLY A 536 15.74 -3.42 13.66
CA GLY A 536 16.27 -3.27 15.02
C GLY A 536 16.76 -1.87 15.38
N LYS A 537 16.43 -0.85 14.57
CA LYS A 537 16.73 0.57 14.78
C LYS A 537 15.67 1.23 15.67
N LEU A 538 15.50 0.68 16.87
CA LEU A 538 14.38 1.05 17.75
C LEU A 538 14.48 2.48 18.29
N SER A 539 15.70 3.02 18.45
CA SER A 539 15.89 4.39 18.94
C SER A 539 15.43 5.41 17.89
N GLU A 540 15.79 5.15 16.64
CA GLU A 540 15.44 5.92 15.46
C GLU A 540 13.92 5.90 15.23
N ALA A 541 13.32 4.70 15.24
CA ALA A 541 11.88 4.54 15.08
C ALA A 541 11.07 5.26 16.18
N ARG A 542 11.59 5.23 17.41
CA ARG A 542 10.99 5.93 18.54
C ARG A 542 11.02 7.45 18.35
N GLU A 543 12.18 7.99 17.98
CA GLU A 543 12.35 9.43 17.71
C GLU A 543 11.40 9.90 16.61
N ASP A 544 11.24 9.10 15.55
CA ASP A 544 10.34 9.42 14.44
C ASP A 544 8.86 9.34 14.81
N LEU A 545 8.43 8.35 15.59
CA LEU A 545 7.04 8.31 16.06
C LEU A 545 6.73 9.46 17.03
N GLU A 546 7.69 9.86 17.86
CA GLU A 546 7.58 11.07 18.70
C GLU A 546 7.47 12.33 17.84
N TYR A 547 8.24 12.41 16.74
CA TYR A 547 8.16 13.49 15.76
C TYR A 547 6.75 13.60 15.15
N TYR A 548 6.14 12.48 14.76
CA TYR A 548 4.84 12.48 14.09
C TYR A 548 3.63 12.54 15.04
N ALA A 549 3.82 12.44 16.35
CA ALA A 549 2.76 12.35 17.35
C ALA A 549 1.74 13.51 17.26
N GLY A 550 2.19 14.73 16.91
CA GLY A 550 1.32 15.89 16.70
C GLY A 550 0.31 15.69 15.57
N TRP A 551 0.74 15.16 14.42
CA TRP A 551 -0.16 14.84 13.31
C TRP A 551 -1.13 13.73 13.67
N ILE A 552 -0.66 12.69 14.37
CA ILE A 552 -1.51 11.57 14.78
C ILE A 552 -2.61 12.04 15.74
N GLU A 553 -2.27 12.92 16.69
CA GLU A 553 -3.26 13.47 17.62
C GLU A 553 -4.25 14.42 16.94
N ALA A 554 -3.79 15.25 15.99
CA ALA A 554 -4.60 16.25 15.30
C ALA A 554 -5.53 15.64 14.22
N GLY A 555 -5.05 14.62 13.49
CA GLY A 555 -5.73 13.98 12.37
C GLY A 555 -5.71 12.46 12.46
N PRO A 556 -6.33 11.85 13.48
CA PRO A 556 -6.16 10.43 13.78
C PRO A 556 -6.69 9.51 12.67
N SER A 557 -7.77 9.88 11.97
CA SER A 557 -8.30 9.11 10.83
C SER A 557 -7.54 9.31 9.51
N MET A 558 -6.55 10.22 9.48
CA MET A 558 -5.73 10.50 8.31
C MET A 558 -4.28 10.00 8.47
N THR A 559 -3.98 9.35 9.59
CA THR A 559 -2.63 8.90 9.99
C THR A 559 -2.67 7.44 10.45
N CYS A 560 -3.51 6.65 9.80
CA CYS A 560 -3.78 5.25 10.12
C CYS A 560 -2.52 4.39 9.98
N GLY A 561 -1.66 4.67 8.98
CA GLY A 561 -0.39 3.96 8.80
C GLY A 561 0.53 4.11 10.01
N LEU A 562 0.68 5.34 10.52
CA LEU A 562 1.47 5.64 11.73
C LEU A 562 0.80 5.13 13.01
N SER A 563 -0.51 5.31 13.12
CA SER A 563 -1.32 4.77 14.22
C SER A 563 -1.20 3.25 14.34
N ARG A 564 -1.10 2.54 13.20
CA ARG A 564 -0.89 1.09 13.16
C ARG A 564 0.44 0.71 13.80
N LEU A 565 1.51 1.46 13.55
CA LEU A 565 2.81 1.19 14.17
C LEU A 565 2.77 1.37 15.69
N ILE A 566 2.07 2.41 16.16
CA ILE A 566 1.85 2.62 17.61
C ILE A 566 1.06 1.46 18.22
N LEU A 567 0.04 0.95 17.53
CA LEU A 567 -0.74 -0.19 18.01
C LEU A 567 0.07 -1.49 18.06
N VAL A 568 0.93 -1.72 17.07
CA VAL A 568 1.69 -2.98 16.94
C VAL A 568 2.96 -2.98 17.79
N TYR A 569 3.70 -1.87 17.81
CA TYR A 569 5.05 -1.77 18.39
C TYR A 569 5.14 -0.77 19.56
N GLY A 570 4.05 -0.09 19.91
CA GLY A 570 4.08 0.97 20.92
C GLY A 570 4.55 0.52 22.31
N GLU A 571 4.22 -0.71 22.72
CA GLU A 571 4.72 -1.27 23.98
C GLU A 571 6.25 -1.47 23.95
N GLU A 572 6.80 -1.99 22.86
CA GLU A 572 8.23 -2.20 22.67
C GLU A 572 9.00 -0.87 22.65
N LEU A 573 8.45 0.15 22.00
CA LEU A 573 9.12 1.44 21.79
C LEU A 573 8.98 2.40 22.98
N PHE A 574 7.82 2.41 23.66
CA PHE A 574 7.46 3.42 24.66
C PHE A 574 7.16 2.86 26.06
N GLY A 575 7.07 1.54 26.22
CA GLY A 575 6.87 0.88 27.50
C GLY A 575 8.13 0.96 28.38
N GLY A 576 8.31 2.07 29.11
CA GLY A 576 9.40 2.22 30.07
C GLY A 576 9.41 1.07 31.09
N ALA A 577 10.52 0.32 31.12
CA ALA A 577 10.89 -0.75 32.06
C ALA A 577 9.76 -1.73 32.47
N ALA A 578 9.79 -2.91 31.84
CA ALA A 578 8.98 -4.09 32.14
C ALA A 578 7.53 -4.07 31.68
N VAL A 579 7.33 -4.01 30.36
CA VAL A 579 6.43 -4.98 29.72
C VAL A 579 7.24 -5.59 28.59
N ARG A 580 7.86 -6.76 28.87
CA ARG A 580 8.12 -7.69 27.78
C ARG A 580 6.75 -7.85 27.12
N THR A 581 6.58 -7.36 25.89
CA THR A 581 5.52 -7.84 25.00
C THR A 581 5.43 -9.33 25.25
N ALA A 582 4.24 -9.87 25.46
CA ALA A 582 4.05 -11.30 25.62
C ALA A 582 4.82 -11.99 24.49
N ALA A 583 6.04 -12.45 24.81
CA ALA A 583 6.64 -13.54 24.10
C ALA A 583 5.52 -14.58 24.13
N GLY A 584 5.20 -15.14 22.97
CA GLY A 584 4.29 -16.28 22.92
C GLY A 584 4.62 -17.22 24.08
N PRO A 585 3.60 -17.91 24.64
CA PRO A 585 3.61 -18.46 26.00
C PRO A 585 4.99 -18.95 26.43
N PRO A 586 5.50 -18.56 27.62
CA PRO A 586 6.90 -18.69 27.99
C PRO A 586 7.43 -20.08 27.61
N ARG A 587 8.34 -20.11 26.61
CA ARG A 587 8.85 -21.37 26.07
C ARG A 587 9.97 -21.87 26.96
N ALA A 588 9.75 -23.02 27.61
CA ALA A 588 10.86 -23.82 28.06
C ALA A 588 11.50 -24.50 26.85
N GLU A 589 12.80 -24.77 26.92
CA GLU A 589 13.51 -25.56 25.93
C GLU A 589 14.17 -26.76 26.61
N LEU A 590 13.91 -27.95 26.09
CA LEU A 590 14.59 -29.18 26.49
C LEU A 590 15.70 -29.44 25.48
N THR A 591 16.92 -29.57 25.96
CA THR A 591 18.08 -29.93 25.14
C THR A 591 18.76 -31.14 25.73
N VAL A 592 19.30 -31.99 24.86
CA VAL A 592 20.16 -33.11 25.23
C VAL A 592 21.58 -32.79 24.82
N GLU A 593 22.47 -32.66 25.81
CA GLU A 593 23.90 -32.61 25.56
C GLU A 593 24.46 -34.03 25.62
N PRO A 594 24.87 -34.60 24.47
CA PRO A 594 25.56 -35.88 24.49
C PRO A 594 26.92 -35.67 25.16
N LYS A 595 27.21 -36.44 26.22
CA LYS A 595 28.59 -36.56 26.70
C LYS A 595 29.29 -37.61 25.86
N ASP A 596 30.54 -37.39 25.47
CA ASP A 596 31.35 -38.44 24.84
C ASP A 596 31.41 -39.66 25.77
N VAL A 597 30.72 -40.73 25.38
CA VAL A 597 30.50 -41.90 26.23
C VAL A 597 31.61 -42.93 25.99
N LYS A 598 32.64 -42.96 26.84
CA LYS A 598 33.42 -44.20 27.07
C LYS A 598 32.69 -45.06 28.10
N VAL A 599 31.59 -45.70 27.71
CA VAL A 599 30.89 -46.65 28.60
C VAL A 599 31.15 -48.06 28.14
N GLN A 600 31.83 -48.82 28.99
CA GLN A 600 31.91 -50.26 28.87
C GLN A 600 30.49 -50.85 28.94
N GLY A 601 30.06 -51.57 27.89
CA GLY A 601 28.81 -52.33 27.91
C GLY A 601 27.71 -51.86 26.94
N GLY A 602 27.97 -50.91 26.04
CA GLY A 602 27.01 -50.54 24.97
C GLY A 602 25.83 -49.70 25.46
N GLN A 603 26.06 -48.79 26.41
CA GLN A 603 25.07 -47.84 26.92
C GLN A 603 25.51 -46.41 26.54
N VAL A 604 24.55 -45.50 26.41
CA VAL A 604 24.77 -44.08 26.12
C VAL A 604 24.28 -43.22 27.27
N GLU A 605 25.10 -42.25 27.70
CA GLU A 605 24.76 -41.24 28.71
C GLU A 605 24.53 -39.90 28.03
N GLY A 606 23.41 -39.26 28.35
CA GLY A 606 23.08 -37.90 27.93
C GLY A 606 22.75 -37.05 29.14
N VAL A 607 23.08 -35.77 29.07
CA VAL A 607 22.65 -34.79 30.08
C VAL A 607 21.52 -33.97 29.49
N LEU A 608 20.33 -34.13 30.05
CA LEU A 608 19.18 -33.30 29.73
C LEU A 608 19.28 -31.98 30.49
N LYS A 609 19.13 -30.88 29.75
CA LYS A 609 19.06 -29.53 30.29
C LYS A 609 17.73 -28.90 29.93
N LEU A 610 17.02 -28.45 30.95
CA LEU A 610 15.82 -27.63 30.78
C LEU A 610 16.19 -26.17 30.99
N SER A 611 16.06 -25.40 29.92
CA SER A 611 16.18 -23.94 29.95
C SER A 611 14.81 -23.35 30.23
N LEU A 612 14.74 -22.49 31.24
CA LEU A 612 13.50 -21.83 31.67
C LEU A 612 13.58 -20.33 31.41
N PRO A 613 12.46 -19.68 31.04
CA PRO A 613 12.36 -18.24 31.01
C PRO A 613 12.64 -17.63 32.39
N GLU A 614 13.26 -16.45 32.41
CA GLU A 614 13.58 -15.74 33.65
C GLU A 614 12.32 -15.48 34.48
N GLY A 615 12.36 -15.81 35.78
CA GLY A 615 11.23 -15.71 36.70
C GLY A 615 10.27 -16.91 36.73
N TRP A 616 10.49 -17.92 35.87
CA TRP A 616 9.69 -19.15 35.84
C TRP A 616 10.43 -20.33 36.48
N LYS A 617 9.68 -21.18 37.18
CA LYS A 617 10.16 -22.40 37.87
C LYS A 617 9.25 -23.58 37.53
N VAL A 618 9.79 -24.79 37.58
CA VAL A 618 8.98 -26.00 37.51
C VAL A 618 8.25 -26.17 38.84
N GLN A 619 6.94 -26.44 38.81
CA GLN A 619 6.16 -26.70 40.03
C GLN A 619 6.67 -27.98 40.71
N GLU A 620 7.25 -27.86 41.90
CA GLU A 620 7.99 -28.94 42.61
C GLU A 620 7.12 -30.14 43.03
N SER A 621 5.79 -30.12 42.84
CA SER A 621 4.89 -31.21 43.20
C SER A 621 4.58 -32.16 42.03
N LEU A 622 5.61 -32.70 41.39
CA LEU A 622 5.53 -33.94 40.61
C LEU A 622 6.75 -34.76 41.00
N ALA A 623 6.58 -35.62 42.00
CA ALA A 623 7.61 -36.51 42.50
C ALA A 623 8.11 -37.54 41.45
N GLU A 624 7.59 -37.51 40.22
CA GLU A 624 8.09 -38.29 39.09
C GLU A 624 7.98 -37.43 37.83
N ILE A 625 9.12 -37.10 37.26
CA ILE A 625 9.18 -36.51 35.92
C ILE A 625 8.85 -37.64 34.94
N ASP A 626 7.73 -37.53 34.22
CA ASP A 626 7.35 -38.48 33.17
C ASP A 626 8.24 -38.23 31.93
N LEU A 627 9.44 -38.82 31.96
CA LEU A 627 10.39 -38.83 30.87
C LEU A 627 10.13 -40.04 29.98
N ARG A 628 9.72 -39.76 28.74
CA ARG A 628 9.55 -40.79 27.70
C ARG A 628 10.69 -40.67 26.72
N VAL A 629 11.32 -41.79 26.44
CA VAL A 629 12.36 -41.88 25.41
C VAL A 629 11.92 -42.92 24.40
N ASP A 630 11.43 -42.45 23.26
CA ASP A 630 11.00 -43.31 22.16
C ASP A 630 12.20 -43.54 21.25
N GLY A 631 12.63 -44.80 21.12
CA GLY A 631 13.79 -45.20 20.29
C GLY A 631 15.02 -45.65 21.06
N LEU A 632 15.09 -45.43 22.38
CA LEU A 632 16.13 -45.98 23.28
C LEU A 632 15.47 -46.69 24.47
N SER A 633 16.10 -47.75 24.98
CA SER A 633 15.67 -48.36 26.25
C SER A 633 16.27 -47.60 27.43
N VAL A 634 15.45 -46.86 28.19
CA VAL A 634 15.88 -46.13 29.39
C VAL A 634 16.29 -47.13 30.48
N ILE A 635 17.51 -46.96 31.01
CA ILE A 635 18.05 -47.77 32.12
C ILE A 635 17.90 -47.04 33.45
N ALA A 636 18.27 -45.76 33.49
CA ALA A 636 18.20 -44.94 34.70
C ALA A 636 18.06 -43.46 34.35
N VAL A 637 17.34 -42.72 35.20
CA VAL A 637 17.26 -41.26 35.18
C VAL A 637 17.62 -40.76 36.57
N GLU A 638 18.63 -39.91 36.67
CA GLU A 638 19.07 -39.31 37.93
C GLU A 638 19.01 -37.79 37.85
N SER A 639 18.36 -37.15 38.82
CA SER A 639 18.39 -35.69 38.97
C SER A 639 19.76 -35.27 39.52
N VAL A 640 20.37 -34.26 38.90
CA VAL A 640 21.75 -33.81 39.22
C VAL A 640 21.79 -32.37 39.73
N SER A 641 20.65 -31.66 39.75
CA SER A 641 20.61 -30.24 40.12
C SER A 641 20.81 -30.00 41.62
N GLY A 642 21.68 -29.05 41.96
CA GLY A 642 21.74 -28.45 43.29
C GLY A 642 20.69 -27.36 43.46
N ALA A 643 20.37 -27.00 44.70
CA ALA A 643 19.20 -26.18 45.10
C ALA A 643 19.07 -24.78 44.43
N ASN A 644 20.06 -24.32 43.64
CA ASN A 644 20.05 -23.02 42.94
C ASN A 644 20.58 -23.10 41.49
N SER A 645 20.59 -24.28 40.85
CA SER A 645 20.98 -24.45 39.43
C SER A 645 19.80 -24.87 38.56
N LEU A 646 19.82 -24.54 37.26
CA LEU A 646 18.85 -25.05 36.29
C LEU A 646 18.68 -26.58 36.43
N PRO A 647 17.45 -27.10 36.35
CA PRO A 647 17.21 -28.51 36.58
C PRO A 647 17.84 -29.35 35.46
N THR A 648 18.64 -30.34 35.84
CA THR A 648 19.39 -31.20 34.93
C THR A 648 19.26 -32.65 35.34
N TRP A 649 19.16 -33.52 34.34
CA TRP A 649 19.04 -34.97 34.53
C TRP A 649 20.09 -35.69 33.73
N LYS A 650 20.69 -36.71 34.34
CA LYS A 650 21.44 -37.72 33.61
C LYS A 650 20.48 -38.81 33.20
N VAL A 651 20.45 -39.11 31.92
CA VAL A 651 19.69 -40.22 31.36
C VAL A 651 20.67 -41.24 30.80
N LEU A 652 20.59 -42.45 31.33
CA LEU A 652 21.35 -43.60 30.87
C LEU A 652 20.43 -44.49 30.05
N CYS A 653 20.78 -44.70 28.80
CA CYS A 653 19.98 -45.42 27.82
C CYS A 653 20.78 -46.56 27.16
N LYS A 654 20.09 -47.59 26.68
CA LYS A 654 20.65 -48.62 25.80
C LYS A 654 20.06 -48.46 24.39
N PRO A 655 20.90 -48.20 23.37
CA PRO A 655 20.43 -48.15 22.00
C PRO A 655 20.01 -49.54 21.48
N PRO A 656 19.04 -49.61 20.55
CA PRO A 656 18.73 -50.83 19.81
C PRO A 656 19.93 -51.29 18.97
N GLU A 657 19.88 -52.53 18.47
CA GLU A 657 20.95 -53.07 17.61
C GLU A 657 21.03 -52.26 16.30
N GLY A 658 22.14 -51.54 16.11
CA GLY A 658 22.40 -50.69 14.94
C GLY A 658 23.59 -49.75 15.16
N ASP A 659 24.20 -49.28 14.07
CA ASP A 659 25.35 -48.37 14.13
C ASP A 659 24.95 -46.89 14.21
N GLU A 660 23.69 -46.54 13.99
CA GLU A 660 23.13 -45.19 14.17
C GLU A 660 21.63 -45.24 14.45
N GLY A 661 21.08 -44.16 15.02
CA GLY A 661 19.65 -44.03 15.25
C GLY A 661 19.26 -42.70 15.89
N GLU A 662 17.96 -42.48 15.99
CA GLU A 662 17.34 -41.28 16.56
C GLU A 662 16.32 -41.70 17.63
N ALA A 663 16.24 -40.91 18.69
CA ALA A 663 15.22 -41.04 19.71
C ALA A 663 14.61 -39.67 20.03
N GLU A 664 13.32 -39.66 20.34
CA GLU A 664 12.63 -38.49 20.85
C GLU A 664 12.51 -38.61 22.37
N ILE A 665 12.94 -37.56 23.07
CA ILE A 665 12.85 -37.45 24.52
C ILE A 665 11.77 -36.43 24.83
N THR A 666 10.70 -36.86 25.47
CA THR A 666 9.57 -36.00 25.86
C THR A 666 9.48 -35.92 27.37
N MET A 667 9.29 -34.70 27.88
CA MET A 667 9.13 -34.40 29.29
C MET A 667 7.82 -33.65 29.51
N ARG A 668 6.97 -34.16 30.41
CA ARG A 668 5.72 -33.50 30.79
C ARG A 668 5.91 -32.64 32.05
N LEU A 669 5.61 -31.35 31.98
CA LEU A 669 5.83 -30.42 33.11
C LEU A 669 4.84 -29.26 33.19
N THR A 670 4.77 -28.65 34.37
CA THR A 670 4.01 -27.42 34.65
C THR A 670 4.98 -26.30 35.02
N LEU A 671 4.89 -25.17 34.31
CA LEU A 671 5.69 -23.97 34.61
C LEU A 671 4.86 -23.01 35.46
N CYS A 672 5.47 -22.48 36.51
CA CYS A 672 4.89 -21.47 37.38
C CYS A 672 5.81 -20.27 37.54
N SER A 673 5.24 -19.07 37.57
CA SER A 673 5.89 -17.85 38.03
C SER A 673 5.42 -17.53 39.47
N GLU A 674 5.78 -16.36 40.01
CA GLU A 674 5.27 -15.91 41.31
C GLU A 674 3.77 -15.54 41.28
N SER A 675 3.20 -15.30 40.09
CA SER A 675 1.83 -14.80 39.92
C SER A 675 0.86 -15.78 39.23
N GLU A 676 1.36 -16.81 38.52
CA GLU A 676 0.52 -17.74 37.76
C GLU A 676 1.22 -19.08 37.45
N CYS A 677 0.44 -20.11 37.06
CA CYS A 677 0.94 -21.38 36.53
C CYS A 677 0.27 -21.69 35.19
N LEU A 678 1.06 -22.15 34.21
CA LEU A 678 0.56 -22.58 32.91
C LEU A 678 -0.08 -23.99 32.98
N PRO A 679 -0.94 -24.37 32.02
CA PRO A 679 -1.36 -25.76 31.86
C PRO A 679 -0.15 -26.70 31.67
N THR A 680 -0.21 -27.90 32.23
CA THR A 680 0.82 -28.93 32.00
C THR A 680 0.94 -29.25 30.51
N ALA A 681 2.16 -29.23 29.99
CA ALA A 681 2.44 -29.50 28.58
C ALA A 681 3.62 -30.47 28.42
N ASP A 682 3.69 -31.10 27.24
CA ASP A 682 4.80 -31.96 26.82
C ASP A 682 5.82 -31.12 26.05
N ILE A 683 7.09 -31.24 26.42
CA ILE A 683 8.22 -30.67 25.69
C ILE A 683 9.13 -31.80 25.21
N SER A 684 9.51 -31.78 23.92
CA SER A 684 10.37 -32.82 23.35
C SER A 684 11.67 -32.29 22.75
N CYS A 685 12.68 -33.15 22.69
CA CYS A 685 13.92 -32.92 21.97
C CYS A 685 14.39 -34.22 21.29
N LYS A 686 15.19 -34.08 20.23
CA LYS A 686 15.73 -35.22 19.47
C LYS A 686 17.13 -35.56 19.94
N TRP A 687 17.40 -36.85 20.16
CA TRP A 687 18.71 -37.40 20.46
C TRP A 687 19.14 -38.35 19.36
N VAL A 688 20.16 -37.96 18.59
CA VAL A 688 20.77 -38.80 17.55
C VAL A 688 22.05 -39.43 18.10
N TRP A 689 22.28 -40.71 17.81
CA TRP A 689 23.51 -41.42 18.14
C TRP A 689 24.07 -42.15 16.93
N TYR A 690 25.38 -42.37 16.95
CA TYR A 690 26.09 -43.22 16.00
C TYR A 690 27.30 -43.86 16.67
N ARG A 691 27.64 -45.07 16.25
CA ARG A 691 28.74 -45.87 16.77
C ARG A 691 30.00 -45.50 15.99
N ARG A 692 30.95 -44.86 16.67
CA ARG A 692 32.28 -44.55 16.12
C ARG A 692 33.23 -45.74 16.20
#